data_AF-A0A6L9YA28-F1
#
_entry.id   AF-A0A6L9YA28-F1
#
_cell.length_a   1.000
_cell.length_b   1.000
_cell.length_c   1.000
_cell.angle_alpha   90.00
_cell.angle_beta   90.00
_cell.angle_gamma   90.00
#
_symmetry.space_group_name_H-M   'P 1'
#
loop_
_entity.id
_entity.type
_entity.pdbx_description
1 polymer ?
#
loop_
_entity_poly.entity_id
_entity_poly.type
_entity_poly.pdbx_seq_one_letter_code
_entity_poly.pdbx_strand_id
1 'polypeptide(L)'
;MNLQEIVNFGECGYIEYKSEWYWDLNTNSPKDTDWGEFIKDVLALINANSSSIEKTRYLVIGYDESNNDYYNFNLTDENYPNLSKKMKDKLRNFISEFSKIKFKLELKKTNKGNIILISIEQPIMLHALSKNIKTRTIEYPKNTVLGRVHNEGNYGKYDSVGILSEEEKEEIKSKLQQPLNNFSTKRRKKSIQATINSYLEVNNSFKLNNDTSKNSDELDKYYEFYELIGTSEQYFLYISDISIKATIDKFKKDIFSKLDNKLIELIVLTDAPKETTKNRRKENLEKYLKESKINHFKIHFIDDFGKDFLYRDHIEPFLFDKDYQNTKYFIDSHVTSKERPSEELKASEVISSWFQEEDNPVIVLTGEGGIGKTTLAKYFLNNTLKNLTDDKQYVLFLDSATLVGKLKESRIHSIYDLYKVDTDEKKSPSFTDSLFKLSIDNGSFIIVLDGLDEIISKLGDDFQLISFLERIYQDYCFNLSKTKIIITCRDSVWEEAVSGKKIAHLPPKSIYSMKAFNFEQVEEFFRTCFKNEQDSDKLEKKAKSFVEKLITTTGNKSNENIYSPFILDRIREIILDNISEQQLEDLFDDSYNLDSLCFSKSNRNDYFIYSVCKREIIKTQITVEDQIKLLCSLCKYNDLLSHYEFCNELKNILNRKATKQDEHSFISHPFIYSNDSRTKIGLKYDFLKDFFLKF
;
A
#
# COMPACT_ATOMS: atom_id res chain seq x y z
N MET A 1 0.21 -23.37 -0.08
CA MET A 1 1.17 -24.10 0.75
C MET A 1 1.32 -25.51 0.21
N ASN A 2 2.53 -26.06 0.25
CA ASN A 2 2.76 -27.48 -0.01
C ASN A 2 2.45 -28.32 1.25
N LEU A 3 2.36 -29.65 1.13
CA LEU A 3 1.98 -30.52 2.26
C LEU A 3 2.95 -30.43 3.45
N GLN A 4 4.25 -30.31 3.19
CA GLN A 4 5.29 -30.22 4.22
C GLN A 4 5.17 -28.91 5.01
N GLU A 5 4.87 -27.80 4.33
CA GLU A 5 4.57 -26.53 4.98
C GLU A 5 3.34 -26.67 5.87
N ILE A 6 2.25 -27.26 5.37
CA ILE A 6 0.99 -27.40 6.12
C ILE A 6 1.24 -28.14 7.43
N VAL A 7 1.80 -29.36 7.39
CA VAL A 7 2.00 -30.17 8.61
C VAL A 7 2.92 -29.51 9.65
N ASN A 8 3.83 -28.62 9.23
CA ASN A 8 4.71 -27.89 10.14
C ASN A 8 4.02 -26.74 10.90
N PHE A 9 2.85 -26.27 10.47
CA PHE A 9 2.14 -25.14 11.10
C PHE A 9 1.33 -25.52 12.36
N GLY A 10 1.02 -26.81 12.56
CA GLY A 10 0.10 -27.25 13.63
C GLY A 10 -1.38 -26.97 13.34
N GLU A 11 -2.29 -27.58 14.11
CA GLU A 11 -3.73 -27.28 14.04
C GLU A 11 -4.01 -25.83 14.47
N CYS A 12 -4.90 -25.18 13.74
CA CYS A 12 -5.37 -23.83 14.03
C CYS A 12 -6.72 -23.56 13.37
N GLY A 13 -7.29 -22.36 13.54
CA GLY A 13 -8.59 -21.95 12.99
C GLY A 13 -8.83 -22.17 11.48
N TYR A 14 -7.81 -22.47 10.68
CA TYR A 14 -7.91 -22.79 9.24
C TYR A 14 -7.17 -24.07 8.83
N ILE A 15 -6.60 -24.82 9.78
CA ILE A 15 -5.92 -26.10 9.50
C ILE A 15 -6.39 -27.14 10.52
N GLU A 16 -6.86 -28.28 10.04
CA GLU A 16 -7.24 -29.41 10.88
C GLU A 16 -6.57 -30.71 10.39
N TYR A 17 -6.21 -31.57 11.34
CA TYR A 17 -5.61 -32.86 11.10
C TYR A 17 -6.50 -33.98 11.63
N LYS A 18 -6.51 -35.10 10.92
CA LYS A 18 -7.08 -36.36 11.39
C LYS A 18 -6.11 -37.47 11.01
N SER A 19 -5.75 -38.33 11.96
CA SER A 19 -4.95 -39.52 11.71
C SER A 19 -5.68 -40.46 10.74
N GLU A 20 -6.96 -40.66 10.98
CA GLU A 20 -7.89 -41.33 10.08
C GLU A 20 -9.25 -40.62 10.18
N TRP A 21 -10.07 -40.74 9.13
CA TRP A 21 -11.47 -40.39 9.32
C TRP A 21 -12.12 -41.50 10.15
N TYR A 22 -13.17 -41.19 10.90
CA TYR A 22 -13.86 -42.05 11.88
C TYR A 22 -14.36 -43.45 11.39
N TRP A 23 -13.94 -43.91 10.21
CA TRP A 23 -13.94 -45.27 9.66
C TRP A 23 -12.53 -45.69 9.18
N ASP A 24 -12.05 -46.86 9.60
CA ASP A 24 -10.90 -47.52 8.94
C ASP A 24 -11.41 -48.19 7.65
N LEU A 25 -10.74 -47.92 6.52
CA LEU A 25 -11.11 -48.45 5.21
C LEU A 25 -11.05 -49.99 5.13
N ASN A 26 -10.43 -50.65 6.10
CA ASN A 26 -10.35 -52.10 6.18
C ASN A 26 -11.51 -52.78 6.92
N THR A 27 -12.21 -52.12 7.84
CA THR A 27 -12.97 -52.85 8.87
C THR A 27 -14.47 -52.53 8.98
N ASN A 28 -14.98 -51.39 8.50
CA ASN A 28 -16.44 -51.13 8.50
C ASN A 28 -16.88 -50.09 7.45
N SER A 29 -18.11 -50.23 6.94
CA SER A 29 -18.75 -49.17 6.15
C SER A 29 -19.05 -47.96 7.06
N PRO A 30 -18.78 -46.71 6.61
CA PRO A 30 -19.06 -45.49 7.38
C PRO A 30 -20.51 -45.43 7.89
N LYS A 31 -20.72 -45.20 9.19
CA LYS A 31 -22.06 -44.96 9.73
C LYS A 31 -22.50 -43.53 9.39
N ASP A 32 -23.81 -43.26 9.44
CA ASP A 32 -24.32 -41.90 9.23
C ASP A 32 -23.76 -40.90 10.24
N THR A 33 -23.45 -41.35 11.46
CA THR A 33 -22.79 -40.54 12.49
C THR A 33 -21.38 -40.10 12.09
N ASP A 34 -20.64 -40.96 11.39
CA ASP A 34 -19.27 -40.64 10.96
C ASP A 34 -19.28 -39.65 9.80
N TRP A 35 -20.27 -39.76 8.91
CA TRP A 35 -20.55 -38.73 7.89
C TRP A 35 -21.01 -37.42 8.52
N GLY A 36 -21.75 -37.48 9.63
CA GLY A 36 -22.11 -36.32 10.42
C GLY A 36 -20.89 -35.56 10.94
N GLU A 37 -19.91 -36.28 11.52
CA GLU A 37 -18.63 -35.68 11.94
C GLU A 37 -17.89 -35.05 10.75
N PHE A 38 -17.82 -35.75 9.61
CA PHE A 38 -17.23 -35.21 8.38
C PHE A 38 -17.83 -33.89 7.92
N ILE A 39 -19.16 -33.85 7.83
CA ILE A 39 -19.86 -32.66 7.37
C ILE A 39 -19.69 -31.52 8.38
N LYS A 40 -19.73 -31.84 9.69
CA LYS A 40 -19.56 -30.89 10.79
C LYS A 40 -18.18 -30.21 10.74
N ASP A 41 -17.11 -30.98 10.65
CA ASP A 41 -15.73 -30.48 10.63
C ASP A 41 -15.46 -29.66 9.36
N VAL A 42 -15.90 -30.15 8.19
CA VAL A 42 -15.74 -29.42 6.92
C VAL A 42 -16.55 -28.12 6.91
N LEU A 43 -17.79 -28.11 7.41
CA LEU A 43 -18.61 -26.90 7.48
C LEU A 43 -18.00 -25.86 8.43
N ALA A 44 -17.53 -26.31 9.59
CA ALA A 44 -16.85 -25.45 10.55
C ALA A 44 -15.57 -24.84 9.96
N LEU A 45 -14.83 -25.62 9.17
CA LEU A 45 -13.65 -25.14 8.46
C LEU A 45 -14.00 -24.19 7.30
N ILE A 46 -15.11 -24.41 6.59
CA ILE A 46 -15.61 -23.50 5.52
C ILE A 46 -15.85 -22.10 6.06
N ASN A 47 -16.55 -21.98 7.19
CA ASN A 47 -16.86 -20.69 7.81
C ASN A 47 -15.69 -20.14 8.64
N ALA A 48 -14.88 -21.02 9.23
CA ALA A 48 -13.75 -20.71 10.11
C ALA A 48 -14.15 -19.78 11.28
N ASN A 49 -13.15 -19.12 11.89
CA ASN A 49 -13.35 -18.00 12.82
C ASN A 49 -13.02 -16.68 12.10
N SER A 50 -13.38 -15.56 12.71
CA SER A 50 -13.17 -14.22 12.15
C SER A 50 -11.70 -13.81 11.99
N SER A 51 -10.76 -14.48 12.67
CA SER A 51 -9.31 -14.28 12.53
C SER A 51 -8.66 -15.08 11.40
N SER A 52 -9.42 -16.03 10.82
CA SER A 52 -8.97 -16.94 9.76
C SER A 52 -9.52 -16.55 8.38
N ILE A 53 -10.14 -15.37 8.29
CA ILE A 53 -10.62 -14.80 7.04
C ILE A 53 -9.40 -14.48 6.14
N GLU A 54 -9.56 -14.60 4.82
CA GLU A 54 -8.51 -14.47 3.77
C GLU A 54 -7.50 -15.63 3.71
N LYS A 55 -7.52 -16.57 4.64
CA LYS A 55 -6.65 -17.75 4.59
C LYS A 55 -7.28 -18.85 3.74
N THR A 56 -6.45 -19.67 3.09
CA THR A 56 -6.89 -20.96 2.52
C THR A 56 -6.95 -21.99 3.62
N ARG A 57 -7.99 -22.82 3.61
CA ARG A 57 -8.28 -23.76 4.71
C ARG A 57 -7.89 -25.16 4.29
N TYR A 58 -7.32 -25.90 5.21
CA TYR A 58 -6.78 -27.23 4.94
C TYR A 58 -7.33 -28.25 5.95
N LEU A 59 -7.74 -29.41 5.43
CA LEU A 59 -8.00 -30.60 6.24
C LEU A 59 -7.11 -31.72 5.70
N VAL A 60 -6.26 -32.26 6.56
CA VAL A 60 -5.36 -33.38 6.22
C VAL A 60 -5.84 -34.63 6.92
N ILE A 61 -6.17 -35.66 6.15
CA ILE A 61 -6.58 -36.97 6.66
C ILE A 61 -5.46 -37.97 6.37
N GLY A 62 -4.93 -38.62 7.40
CA GLY A 62 -3.71 -39.45 7.33
C GLY A 62 -2.51 -38.86 8.07
N TYR A 63 -2.71 -37.89 8.96
CA TYR A 63 -1.64 -37.25 9.74
C TYR A 63 -2.07 -37.12 11.21
N ASP A 64 -1.24 -37.64 12.11
CA ASP A 64 -1.42 -37.60 13.55
C ASP A 64 -0.53 -36.49 14.13
N GLU A 65 -1.16 -35.41 14.57
CA GLU A 65 -0.46 -34.26 15.15
C GLU A 65 0.26 -34.63 16.46
N SER A 66 -0.34 -35.49 17.29
CA SER A 66 0.22 -35.82 18.61
C SER A 66 1.55 -36.56 18.49
N ASN A 67 1.65 -37.41 17.47
CA ASN A 67 2.86 -38.16 17.17
C ASN A 67 3.74 -37.48 16.10
N ASN A 68 3.30 -36.36 15.53
CA ASN A 68 3.91 -35.66 14.40
C ASN A 68 4.29 -36.63 13.26
N ASP A 69 3.34 -37.51 12.88
CA ASP A 69 3.63 -38.62 11.98
C ASP A 69 2.46 -38.96 11.05
N TYR A 70 2.79 -39.56 9.90
CA TYR A 70 1.78 -40.01 8.94
C TYR A 70 1.18 -41.34 9.36
N TYR A 71 -0.15 -41.41 9.33
CA TYR A 71 -0.92 -42.59 9.69
C TYR A 71 -1.47 -43.28 8.44
N ASN A 72 -1.20 -44.58 8.31
CA ASN A 72 -1.72 -45.38 7.21
C ASN A 72 -3.09 -45.97 7.55
N PHE A 73 -4.14 -45.33 7.05
CA PHE A 73 -5.53 -45.81 7.18
C PHE A 73 -6.01 -46.59 5.94
N ASN A 74 -5.08 -47.22 5.22
CA ASN A 74 -5.34 -48.14 4.10
C ASN A 74 -5.98 -47.49 2.86
N LEU A 75 -5.66 -46.21 2.62
CA LEU A 75 -6.05 -45.50 1.41
C LEU A 75 -5.18 -45.94 0.23
N THR A 76 -5.80 -46.35 -0.87
CA THR A 76 -5.13 -46.79 -2.10
C THR A 76 -5.55 -45.94 -3.29
N ASP A 77 -4.74 -45.95 -4.35
CA ASP A 77 -5.09 -45.31 -5.62
C ASP A 77 -6.42 -45.88 -6.19
N GLU A 78 -6.76 -47.13 -5.86
CA GLU A 78 -7.98 -47.82 -6.31
C GLU A 78 -9.24 -47.39 -5.56
N ASN A 79 -9.17 -47.22 -4.23
CA ASN A 79 -10.35 -46.89 -3.42
C ASN A 79 -10.62 -45.38 -3.33
N TYR A 80 -9.61 -44.54 -3.58
CA TYR A 80 -9.71 -43.07 -3.51
C TYR A 80 -10.75 -42.45 -4.45
N PRO A 81 -10.89 -42.84 -5.74
CA PRO A 81 -11.90 -42.24 -6.63
C PRO A 81 -13.33 -42.43 -6.12
N ASN A 82 -13.66 -43.60 -5.55
CA ASN A 82 -14.98 -43.87 -4.99
C ASN A 82 -15.22 -43.07 -3.71
N LEU A 83 -14.24 -43.05 -2.79
CA LEU A 83 -14.33 -42.31 -1.55
C LEU A 83 -14.46 -40.79 -1.79
N SER A 84 -13.61 -40.23 -2.66
CA SER A 84 -13.64 -38.81 -3.00
C SER A 84 -14.96 -38.38 -3.64
N LYS A 85 -15.57 -39.23 -4.48
CA LYS A 85 -16.91 -39.00 -5.03
C LYS A 85 -17.96 -38.96 -3.91
N LYS A 86 -17.97 -39.96 -3.02
CA LYS A 86 -18.89 -40.01 -1.87
C LYS A 86 -18.76 -38.79 -0.95
N MET A 87 -17.54 -38.36 -0.65
CA MET A 87 -17.28 -37.16 0.16
C MET A 87 -17.88 -35.91 -0.50
N LYS A 88 -17.61 -35.69 -1.80
CA LYS A 88 -18.19 -34.55 -2.53
C LYS A 88 -19.71 -34.60 -2.60
N ASP A 89 -20.29 -35.79 -2.76
CA ASP A 89 -21.75 -35.95 -2.83
C ASP A 89 -22.41 -35.70 -1.47
N LYS A 90 -21.79 -36.14 -0.36
CA LYS A 90 -22.24 -35.81 0.99
C LYS A 90 -22.16 -34.30 1.24
N LEU A 91 -21.05 -33.64 0.95
CA LEU A 91 -20.93 -32.20 1.16
C LEU A 91 -21.95 -31.40 0.33
N ARG A 92 -22.14 -31.74 -0.95
CA ARG A 92 -23.16 -31.12 -1.83
C ARG A 92 -24.58 -31.27 -1.30
N ASN A 93 -24.89 -32.40 -0.67
CA ASN A 93 -26.24 -32.69 -0.17
C ASN A 93 -26.56 -32.04 1.18
N PHE A 94 -25.53 -31.70 1.97
CA PHE A 94 -25.70 -31.27 3.37
C PHE A 94 -25.23 -29.85 3.64
N ILE A 95 -24.47 -29.20 2.76
CA ILE A 95 -24.01 -27.81 2.92
C ILE A 95 -24.73 -26.89 1.91
N SER A 96 -25.23 -25.76 2.37
CA SER A 96 -25.94 -24.79 1.54
C SER A 96 -25.00 -24.22 0.47
N GLU A 97 -25.46 -24.12 -0.77
CA GLU A 97 -24.73 -23.48 -1.87
C GLU A 97 -23.29 -24.00 -2.07
N PHE A 98 -23.05 -25.29 -1.79
CA PHE A 98 -21.71 -25.89 -1.89
C PHE A 98 -21.07 -25.73 -3.28
N SER A 99 -21.88 -25.58 -4.34
CA SER A 99 -21.38 -25.28 -5.69
C SER A 99 -20.64 -23.94 -5.82
N LYS A 100 -20.86 -23.00 -4.89
CA LYS A 100 -20.15 -21.71 -4.80
C LYS A 100 -18.82 -21.82 -4.04
N ILE A 101 -18.55 -22.95 -3.41
CA ILE A 101 -17.33 -23.19 -2.62
C ILE A 101 -16.27 -23.79 -3.55
N LYS A 102 -15.11 -23.14 -3.64
CA LYS A 102 -13.95 -23.70 -4.33
C LYS A 102 -13.26 -24.73 -3.45
N PHE A 103 -13.64 -25.99 -3.67
CA PHE A 103 -13.21 -27.14 -2.89
C PHE A 103 -12.36 -28.09 -3.74
N LYS A 104 -11.12 -28.35 -3.28
CA LYS A 104 -10.19 -29.30 -3.91
C LYS A 104 -9.93 -30.47 -2.97
N LEU A 105 -9.88 -31.68 -3.52
CA LEU A 105 -9.58 -32.92 -2.79
C LEU A 105 -8.49 -33.64 -3.59
N GLU A 106 -7.34 -33.87 -2.96
CA GLU A 106 -6.15 -34.46 -3.56
C GLU A 106 -5.68 -35.69 -2.78
N LEU A 107 -5.19 -36.69 -3.52
CA LEU A 107 -4.42 -37.80 -2.98
C LEU A 107 -2.95 -37.41 -2.94
N LYS A 108 -2.30 -37.54 -1.78
CA LYS A 108 -0.86 -37.32 -1.65
C LYS A 108 -0.19 -38.61 -1.17
N LYS A 109 0.93 -38.96 -1.78
CA LYS A 109 1.74 -40.12 -1.41
C LYS A 109 2.80 -39.69 -0.40
N THR A 110 2.92 -40.42 0.70
CA THR A 110 3.96 -40.23 1.72
C THR A 110 4.80 -41.49 1.86
N ASN A 111 5.86 -41.42 2.66
CA ASN A 111 6.71 -42.56 2.97
C ASN A 111 5.99 -43.66 3.79
N LYS A 112 4.85 -43.34 4.43
CA LYS A 112 4.11 -44.27 5.31
C LYS A 112 2.74 -44.66 4.78
N GLY A 113 2.24 -44.02 3.72
CA GLY A 113 0.95 -44.36 3.12
C GLY A 113 0.44 -43.26 2.19
N ASN A 114 -0.83 -43.37 1.78
CA ASN A 114 -1.50 -42.30 1.06
C ASN A 114 -2.38 -41.50 2.01
N ILE A 115 -2.45 -40.19 1.81
CA ILE A 115 -3.24 -39.26 2.60
C ILE A 115 -4.19 -38.45 1.72
N ILE A 116 -5.23 -37.86 2.31
CA ILE A 116 -6.14 -36.95 1.64
C ILE A 116 -5.84 -35.53 2.10
N LEU A 117 -5.57 -34.65 1.13
CA LEU A 117 -5.50 -33.21 1.34
C LEU A 117 -6.76 -32.55 0.78
N ILE A 118 -7.52 -31.92 1.66
CA ILE A 118 -8.64 -31.06 1.29
C ILE A 118 -8.16 -29.61 1.37
N SER A 119 -8.43 -28.83 0.33
CA SER A 119 -8.14 -27.39 0.29
C SER A 119 -9.42 -26.63 -0.06
N ILE A 120 -9.73 -25.60 0.73
CA ILE A 120 -10.92 -24.79 0.57
C ILE A 120 -10.50 -23.33 0.49
N GLU A 121 -10.72 -22.68 -0.65
CA GLU A 121 -10.52 -21.22 -0.75
C GLU A 121 -11.59 -20.49 0.08
N GLN A 122 -11.27 -19.32 0.61
CA GLN A 122 -12.18 -18.47 1.37
C GLN A 122 -13.52 -18.27 0.64
N PRO A 123 -14.65 -18.77 1.17
CA PRO A 123 -15.98 -18.48 0.66
C PRO A 123 -16.32 -17.01 0.83
N ILE A 124 -17.16 -16.50 -0.07
CA ILE A 124 -17.64 -15.11 -0.06
C ILE A 124 -18.88 -14.89 0.84
N MET A 125 -19.38 -15.95 1.45
CA MET A 125 -20.57 -15.93 2.32
C MET A 125 -20.50 -17.04 3.37
N LEU A 126 -21.31 -16.91 4.42
CA LEU A 126 -21.49 -17.97 5.40
C LEU A 126 -22.35 -19.10 4.82
N HIS A 127 -21.98 -20.33 5.16
CA HIS A 127 -22.71 -21.53 4.76
C HIS A 127 -23.35 -22.20 5.97
N ALA A 128 -24.49 -22.85 5.75
CA ALA A 128 -25.25 -23.55 6.78
C ALA A 128 -25.55 -24.99 6.37
N LEU A 129 -26.06 -25.77 7.31
CA LEU A 129 -26.58 -27.10 7.02
C LEU A 129 -27.88 -27.05 6.19
N SER A 130 -27.90 -27.74 5.06
CA SER A 130 -29.10 -27.92 4.22
C SER A 130 -30.06 -28.97 4.79
N LYS A 131 -29.58 -29.86 5.66
CA LYS A 131 -30.32 -30.97 6.29
C LYS A 131 -29.78 -31.22 7.71
N ASN A 132 -30.56 -31.88 8.56
CA ASN A 132 -30.07 -32.33 9.85
C ASN A 132 -28.88 -33.29 9.68
N ILE A 133 -27.87 -33.17 10.54
CA ILE A 133 -26.81 -34.16 10.68
C ILE A 133 -26.80 -34.69 12.11
N LYS A 134 -26.55 -35.99 12.25
CA LYS A 134 -26.33 -36.62 13.55
C LYS A 134 -24.84 -36.92 13.66
N THR A 135 -24.18 -36.43 14.70
CA THR A 135 -22.78 -36.74 15.00
C THR A 135 -22.72 -37.80 16.10
N ARG A 136 -21.53 -38.16 16.59
CA ARG A 136 -21.41 -39.14 17.68
C ARG A 136 -21.93 -38.58 19.01
N THR A 137 -21.89 -37.26 19.17
CA THR A 137 -22.19 -36.57 20.42
C THR A 137 -23.50 -35.78 20.36
N ILE A 138 -23.81 -35.14 19.24
CA ILE A 138 -24.92 -34.16 19.16
C ILE A 138 -25.63 -34.27 17.79
N GLU A 139 -26.91 -33.92 17.73
CA GLU A 139 -27.62 -33.70 16.46
C GLU A 139 -27.70 -32.20 16.15
N TYR A 140 -27.28 -31.81 14.94
CA TYR A 140 -27.38 -30.44 14.46
C TYR A 140 -28.55 -30.30 13.49
N PRO A 141 -29.51 -29.40 13.75
CA PRO A 141 -30.65 -29.20 12.87
C PRO A 141 -30.24 -28.48 11.57
N LYS A 142 -31.11 -28.60 10.55
CA LYS A 142 -31.05 -27.78 9.34
C LYS A 142 -30.94 -26.29 9.68
N ASN A 143 -30.22 -25.54 8.85
CA ASN A 143 -29.88 -24.12 8.98
C ASN A 143 -28.88 -23.78 10.10
N THR A 144 -28.32 -24.76 10.79
CA THR A 144 -27.21 -24.50 11.72
C THR A 144 -25.98 -24.01 10.95
N VAL A 145 -25.39 -22.90 11.42
CA VAL A 145 -24.13 -22.35 10.92
C VAL A 145 -23.03 -22.76 11.90
N LEU A 146 -22.13 -23.62 11.45
CA LEU A 146 -20.99 -24.08 12.25
C LEU A 146 -19.73 -23.31 11.88
N GLY A 147 -18.86 -23.06 12.85
CA GLY A 147 -17.59 -22.38 12.65
C GLY A 147 -16.57 -22.80 13.70
N ARG A 148 -15.44 -22.09 13.73
CA ARG A 148 -14.44 -22.26 14.79
C ARG A 148 -14.75 -21.30 15.92
N VAL A 149 -15.02 -21.81 17.12
CA VAL A 149 -15.44 -21.01 18.28
C VAL A 149 -14.41 -21.06 19.40
N HIS A 150 -14.45 -20.06 20.27
CA HIS A 150 -13.64 -20.02 21.49
C HIS A 150 -14.15 -21.09 22.48
N ASN A 151 -13.23 -21.87 23.06
CA ASN A 151 -13.56 -22.79 24.14
C ASN A 151 -13.13 -22.17 25.46
N GLU A 152 -14.07 -21.90 26.38
CA GLU A 152 -13.81 -21.21 27.66
C GLU A 152 -12.77 -21.93 28.56
N GLY A 153 -12.44 -23.19 28.26
CA GLY A 153 -11.46 -23.99 28.99
C GLY A 153 -9.99 -23.88 28.53
N ASN A 154 -9.69 -23.27 27.38
CA ASN A 154 -8.33 -23.12 26.86
C ASN A 154 -8.10 -21.69 26.38
N TYR A 155 -7.45 -20.87 27.21
CA TYR A 155 -7.03 -19.52 26.84
C TYR A 155 -6.14 -19.56 25.59
N GLY A 156 -6.65 -19.06 24.46
CA GLY A 156 -5.83 -18.63 23.31
C GLY A 156 -5.90 -19.46 22.02
N LYS A 157 -6.75 -20.50 21.90
CA LYS A 157 -6.85 -21.30 20.67
C LYS A 157 -8.28 -21.35 20.11
N TYR A 158 -8.54 -20.64 19.01
CA TYR A 158 -9.83 -20.63 18.28
C TYR A 158 -9.99 -21.86 17.37
N ASP A 159 -9.89 -23.07 17.95
CA ASP A 159 -9.70 -24.29 17.15
C ASP A 159 -10.88 -25.27 17.30
N SER A 160 -11.84 -24.98 18.18
CA SER A 160 -12.96 -25.86 18.49
C SER A 160 -14.10 -25.70 17.48
N VAL A 161 -14.72 -26.80 17.05
CA VAL A 161 -15.92 -26.75 16.20
C VAL A 161 -17.17 -26.47 17.05
N GLY A 162 -17.92 -25.43 16.70
CA GLY A 162 -19.15 -25.05 17.40
C GLY A 162 -20.16 -24.29 16.54
N ILE A 163 -21.31 -23.96 17.14
CA ILE A 163 -22.35 -23.13 16.51
C ILE A 163 -21.93 -21.66 16.64
N LEU A 164 -21.88 -20.94 15.53
CA LEU A 164 -21.58 -19.51 15.56
C LEU A 164 -22.75 -18.74 16.20
N SER A 165 -22.44 -17.86 17.14
CA SER A 165 -23.35 -16.85 17.68
C SER A 165 -23.75 -15.83 16.61
N GLU A 166 -24.80 -15.06 16.84
CA GLU A 166 -25.18 -13.97 15.92
C GLU A 166 -24.10 -12.89 15.83
N GLU A 167 -23.40 -12.60 16.92
CA GLU A 167 -22.28 -11.65 16.95
C GLU A 167 -21.12 -12.13 16.06
N GLU A 168 -20.71 -13.41 16.18
CA GLU A 168 -19.67 -13.99 15.32
C GLU A 168 -20.10 -14.06 13.85
N LYS A 169 -21.38 -14.36 13.59
CA LYS A 169 -21.93 -14.35 12.22
C LYS A 169 -21.85 -12.96 11.61
N GLU A 170 -22.25 -11.92 12.35
CA GLU A 170 -22.17 -10.54 11.87
C GLU A 170 -20.72 -10.07 11.74
N GLU A 171 -19.83 -10.48 12.63
CA GLU A 171 -18.39 -10.17 12.50
C GLU A 171 -17.83 -10.80 11.21
N ILE A 172 -18.09 -12.07 10.97
CA ILE A 172 -17.64 -12.77 9.75
C ILE A 172 -18.30 -12.15 8.51
N LYS A 173 -19.62 -11.92 8.51
CA LYS A 173 -20.30 -11.24 7.39
C LYS A 173 -19.72 -9.85 7.14
N SER A 174 -19.41 -9.06 8.16
CA SER A 174 -18.84 -7.73 8.02
C SER A 174 -17.44 -7.76 7.41
N LYS A 175 -16.64 -8.80 7.71
CA LYS A 175 -15.33 -9.02 7.11
C LYS A 175 -15.42 -9.62 5.70
N LEU A 176 -16.50 -10.34 5.38
CA LEU A 176 -16.82 -10.83 4.03
C LEU A 176 -17.45 -9.75 3.13
N GLN A 177 -18.15 -8.77 3.71
CA GLN A 177 -18.84 -7.65 3.04
C GLN A 177 -18.01 -6.37 2.96
N GLN A 178 -16.99 -6.22 3.81
CA GLN A 178 -15.84 -5.38 3.44
C GLN A 178 -15.45 -5.80 2.03
N PRO A 179 -15.26 -4.86 1.08
CA PRO A 179 -14.89 -5.20 -0.28
C PRO A 179 -13.78 -6.20 -0.15
N LEU A 180 -14.05 -7.46 -0.52
CA LEU A 180 -13.17 -8.55 -0.13
C LEU A 180 -11.77 -8.07 -0.52
N ASN A 181 -10.88 -7.96 0.46
CA ASN A 181 -9.43 -7.77 0.25
C ASN A 181 -8.82 -8.93 -0.54
N ASN A 182 -9.65 -9.82 -1.07
CA ASN A 182 -9.52 -10.24 -2.44
C ASN A 182 -9.37 -9.04 -3.42
N PHE A 183 -8.13 -8.55 -3.54
CA PHE A 183 -7.41 -8.91 -4.76
C PHE A 183 -7.45 -10.43 -4.89
N SER A 184 -8.64 -10.95 -5.24
CA SER A 184 -8.76 -12.33 -5.62
C SER A 184 -7.84 -12.38 -6.82
N THR A 185 -6.99 -13.38 -6.82
CA THR A 185 -6.38 -13.94 -8.03
C THR A 185 -7.42 -14.30 -9.12
N LYS A 186 -8.71 -13.97 -8.99
CA LYS A 186 -9.53 -13.50 -10.12
C LYS A 186 -8.89 -12.26 -10.73
N ARG A 187 -7.88 -12.50 -11.57
CA ARG A 187 -7.38 -11.54 -12.55
C ARG A 187 -8.57 -10.76 -13.11
N ARG A 188 -8.57 -9.44 -12.92
CA ARG A 188 -9.56 -8.57 -13.56
C ARG A 188 -9.50 -8.84 -15.06
N LYS A 189 -10.66 -8.92 -15.71
CA LYS A 189 -10.73 -9.04 -17.16
C LYS A 189 -10.18 -7.74 -17.75
N LYS A 190 -8.91 -7.77 -18.16
CA LYS A 190 -8.23 -6.65 -18.81
C LYS A 190 -8.83 -6.39 -20.18
N SER A 191 -8.85 -5.14 -20.59
CA SER A 191 -9.40 -4.69 -21.86
C SER A 191 -8.54 -3.62 -22.49
N ILE A 192 -8.38 -3.64 -23.81
CA ILE A 192 -7.68 -2.58 -24.53
C ILE A 192 -8.62 -1.46 -25.00
N GLN A 193 -9.91 -1.49 -24.63
CA GLN A 193 -10.89 -0.48 -25.07
C GLN A 193 -10.42 0.96 -24.81
N ALA A 194 -9.87 1.25 -23.63
CA ALA A 194 -9.37 2.59 -23.29
C ALA A 194 -8.17 3.01 -24.16
N THR A 195 -7.29 2.05 -24.48
CA THR A 195 -6.17 2.23 -25.41
C THR A 195 -6.68 2.53 -26.82
N ILE A 196 -7.70 1.80 -27.30
CA ILE A 196 -8.31 2.03 -28.61
C ILE A 196 -9.00 3.40 -28.68
N ASN A 197 -9.77 3.77 -27.65
CA ASN A 197 -10.42 5.07 -27.58
C ASN A 197 -9.37 6.21 -27.64
N SER A 198 -8.28 6.07 -26.86
CA SER A 198 -7.18 7.04 -26.87
C SER A 198 -6.46 7.08 -28.22
N TYR A 199 -6.29 5.93 -28.89
CA TYR A 199 -5.73 5.88 -30.25
C TYR A 199 -6.60 6.63 -31.25
N LEU A 200 -7.92 6.51 -31.16
CA LEU A 200 -8.88 7.24 -32.00
C LEU A 200 -8.87 8.75 -31.71
N GLU A 201 -8.73 9.16 -30.45
CA GLU A 201 -8.59 10.58 -30.06
C GLU A 201 -7.31 11.22 -30.63
N VAL A 202 -6.20 10.47 -30.65
CA VAL A 202 -4.94 10.92 -31.24
C VAL A 202 -4.99 10.87 -32.78
N ASN A 203 -5.71 9.88 -33.34
CA ASN A 203 -5.78 9.63 -34.79
C ASN A 203 -7.21 9.82 -35.32
N ASN A 204 -7.66 11.07 -35.37
CA ASN A 204 -9.01 11.49 -35.78
C ASN A 204 -9.46 11.03 -37.19
N SER A 205 -8.54 10.51 -38.01
CA SER A 205 -8.82 9.94 -39.33
C SER A 205 -9.48 8.56 -39.28
N PHE A 206 -9.46 7.89 -38.13
CA PHE A 206 -10.04 6.55 -37.94
C PHE A 206 -11.34 6.60 -37.17
N LYS A 207 -12.20 5.62 -37.41
CA LYS A 207 -13.43 5.36 -36.67
C LYS A 207 -13.57 3.88 -36.39
N LEU A 208 -14.23 3.54 -35.28
CA LEU A 208 -14.47 2.16 -34.92
C LEU A 208 -15.53 1.51 -35.81
N ASN A 209 -15.24 0.32 -36.35
CA ASN A 209 -16.22 -0.53 -37.01
C ASN A 209 -16.93 -1.41 -35.96
N ASN A 210 -18.09 -0.96 -35.49
CA ASN A 210 -18.82 -1.66 -34.43
C ASN A 210 -19.35 -3.05 -34.85
N ASP A 211 -19.50 -3.31 -36.15
CA ASP A 211 -20.07 -4.57 -36.65
C ASP A 211 -19.07 -5.75 -36.56
N THR A 212 -17.78 -5.46 -36.46
CA THR A 212 -16.70 -6.47 -36.44
C THR A 212 -15.95 -6.56 -35.12
N SER A 213 -16.12 -5.58 -34.22
CA SER A 213 -15.59 -5.64 -32.87
C SER A 213 -16.15 -6.82 -32.09
N LYS A 214 -15.26 -7.66 -31.56
CA LYS A 214 -15.64 -8.90 -30.87
C LYS A 214 -14.69 -9.22 -29.74
N ASN A 215 -15.23 -9.81 -28.70
CA ASN A 215 -14.49 -10.33 -27.56
C ASN A 215 -14.93 -11.77 -27.26
N SER A 216 -14.04 -12.52 -26.63
CA SER A 216 -14.35 -13.87 -26.12
C SER A 216 -15.02 -13.78 -24.74
N ASP A 217 -16.03 -14.60 -24.47
CA ASP A 217 -16.60 -14.72 -23.12
C ASP A 217 -15.81 -15.70 -22.21
N GLU A 218 -14.87 -16.46 -22.78
CA GLU A 218 -14.04 -17.39 -22.02
C GLU A 218 -12.82 -16.68 -21.42
N LEU A 219 -12.78 -16.58 -20.09
CA LEU A 219 -11.67 -15.96 -19.34
C LEU A 219 -10.31 -16.60 -19.65
N ASP A 220 -10.25 -17.93 -19.81
CA ASP A 220 -8.99 -18.65 -20.06
C ASP A 220 -8.53 -18.60 -21.53
N LYS A 221 -9.38 -18.08 -22.43
CA LYS A 221 -9.09 -17.91 -23.86
C LYS A 221 -9.58 -16.55 -24.32
N TYR A 222 -9.18 -15.51 -23.59
CA TYR A 222 -9.72 -14.18 -23.77
C TYR A 222 -8.93 -13.39 -24.83
N TYR A 223 -9.66 -12.83 -25.80
CA TYR A 223 -9.17 -11.89 -26.79
C TYR A 223 -10.17 -10.75 -26.98
N GLU A 224 -9.67 -9.61 -27.46
CA GLU A 224 -10.49 -8.52 -28.01
C GLU A 224 -9.98 -8.17 -29.39
N PHE A 225 -10.89 -7.96 -30.33
CA PHE A 225 -10.57 -7.58 -31.69
C PHE A 225 -11.30 -6.29 -32.04
N TYR A 226 -10.56 -5.35 -32.62
CA TYR A 226 -11.07 -4.06 -33.05
C TYR A 226 -10.61 -3.79 -34.48
N GLU A 227 -11.54 -3.35 -35.31
CA GLU A 227 -11.28 -2.87 -36.65
C GLU A 227 -11.55 -1.38 -36.70
N LEU A 228 -10.56 -0.63 -37.16
CA LEU A 228 -10.63 0.81 -37.34
C LEU A 228 -10.65 1.13 -38.83
N ILE A 229 -11.65 1.87 -39.27
CA ILE A 229 -11.82 2.29 -40.66
C ILE A 229 -11.43 3.76 -40.78
N GLY A 230 -10.52 4.06 -41.71
CA GLY A 230 -10.09 5.42 -42.02
C GLY A 230 -9.54 5.52 -43.44
N THR A 231 -8.39 6.16 -43.59
CA THR A 231 -7.64 6.19 -44.86
C THR A 231 -7.17 4.80 -45.30
N SER A 232 -6.99 3.90 -44.34
CA SER A 232 -6.77 2.48 -44.52
C SER A 232 -7.53 1.74 -43.41
N GLU A 233 -7.69 0.43 -43.53
CA GLU A 233 -8.18 -0.39 -42.43
C GLU A 233 -7.01 -0.71 -41.49
N GLN A 234 -7.24 -0.60 -40.17
CA GLN A 234 -6.29 -1.00 -39.14
C GLN A 234 -6.96 -1.96 -38.17
N TYR A 235 -6.18 -2.92 -37.68
CA TYR A 235 -6.72 -4.04 -36.92
C TYR A 235 -5.92 -4.22 -35.65
N PHE A 236 -6.62 -4.27 -34.54
CA PHE A 236 -6.05 -4.48 -33.21
C PHE A 236 -6.55 -5.80 -32.64
N LEU A 237 -5.63 -6.59 -32.10
CA LEU A 237 -5.93 -7.82 -31.39
C LEU A 237 -5.28 -7.79 -30.02
N TYR A 238 -6.07 -7.77 -28.96
CA TYR A 238 -5.59 -8.09 -27.63
C TYR A 238 -5.58 -9.60 -27.42
N ILE A 239 -4.47 -10.12 -26.91
CA ILE A 239 -4.34 -11.51 -26.47
C ILE A 239 -4.02 -11.48 -24.98
N SER A 240 -4.90 -12.06 -24.17
CA SER A 240 -4.61 -12.22 -22.74
C SER A 240 -3.39 -13.12 -22.52
N ASP A 241 -2.71 -12.89 -21.40
CA ASP A 241 -1.51 -13.63 -21.03
C ASP A 241 -1.79 -15.11 -20.65
N ILE A 242 -3.07 -15.51 -20.60
CA ILE A 242 -3.55 -16.86 -20.28
C ILE A 242 -3.70 -17.69 -21.56
N SER A 243 -3.11 -18.89 -21.55
CA SER A 243 -3.25 -19.89 -22.62
C SER A 243 -3.09 -19.33 -24.03
N ILE A 244 -2.06 -18.50 -24.25
CA ILE A 244 -1.79 -17.75 -25.49
C ILE A 244 -2.15 -18.52 -26.77
N LYS A 245 -1.63 -19.75 -26.92
CA LYS A 245 -1.90 -20.60 -28.09
C LYS A 245 -3.39 -20.89 -28.28
N ALA A 246 -4.08 -21.32 -27.22
CA ALA A 246 -5.50 -21.63 -27.28
C ALA A 246 -6.35 -20.37 -27.57
N THR A 247 -5.92 -19.21 -27.07
CA THR A 247 -6.54 -17.91 -27.37
C THR A 247 -6.41 -17.55 -28.84
N ILE A 248 -5.22 -17.71 -29.43
CA ILE A 248 -4.97 -17.46 -30.86
C ILE A 248 -5.78 -18.43 -31.74
N ASP A 249 -5.77 -19.72 -31.40
CA ASP A 249 -6.54 -20.74 -32.12
C ASP A 249 -8.04 -20.41 -32.11
N LYS A 250 -8.55 -19.91 -30.98
CA LYS A 250 -9.93 -19.44 -30.84
C LYS A 250 -10.21 -18.21 -31.69
N PHE A 251 -9.40 -17.15 -31.58
CA PHE A 251 -9.52 -15.95 -32.42
C PHE A 251 -9.57 -16.30 -33.91
N LYS A 252 -8.72 -17.24 -34.34
CA LYS A 252 -8.67 -17.70 -35.73
C LYS A 252 -9.99 -18.33 -36.18
N LYS A 253 -10.56 -19.21 -35.36
CA LYS A 253 -11.83 -19.89 -35.63
C LYS A 253 -13.01 -18.92 -35.64
N ASP A 254 -13.01 -17.96 -34.71
CA ASP A 254 -14.15 -17.07 -34.51
C ASP A 254 -14.23 -15.96 -35.57
N ILE A 255 -13.08 -15.39 -35.94
CA ILE A 255 -12.96 -14.16 -36.74
C ILE A 255 -12.00 -14.32 -37.92
N PHE A 256 -10.73 -14.66 -37.68
CA PHE A 256 -9.69 -14.51 -38.71
C PHE A 256 -9.97 -15.34 -39.98
N SER A 257 -10.52 -16.54 -39.84
CA SER A 257 -10.91 -17.39 -40.97
C SER A 257 -12.05 -16.82 -41.83
N LYS A 258 -12.76 -15.81 -41.34
CA LYS A 258 -13.84 -15.09 -42.04
C LYS A 258 -13.36 -13.76 -42.63
N LEU A 259 -12.19 -13.27 -42.24
CA LEU A 259 -11.55 -12.14 -42.88
C LEU A 259 -10.99 -12.65 -44.22
N ASP A 260 -11.48 -12.10 -45.34
CA ASP A 260 -10.88 -12.38 -46.64
C ASP A 260 -9.38 -12.07 -46.56
N ASN A 261 -8.53 -12.97 -47.06
CA ASN A 261 -7.06 -13.00 -46.97
C ASN A 261 -6.31 -11.74 -47.51
N LYS A 262 -6.95 -10.58 -47.61
CA LYS A 262 -6.29 -9.31 -47.86
C LYS A 262 -5.25 -9.07 -46.76
N LEU A 263 -4.10 -8.57 -47.20
CA LEU A 263 -2.87 -8.30 -46.44
C LEU A 263 -3.13 -7.29 -45.32
N ILE A 264 -3.75 -7.75 -44.25
CA ILE A 264 -4.08 -6.97 -43.07
C ILE A 264 -2.89 -7.05 -42.11
N GLU A 265 -2.23 -5.91 -41.86
CA GLU A 265 -1.23 -5.81 -40.80
C GLU A 265 -1.96 -5.72 -39.44
N LEU A 266 -1.77 -6.73 -38.60
CA LEU A 266 -2.41 -6.83 -37.29
C LEU A 266 -1.53 -6.25 -36.18
N ILE A 267 -2.04 -5.26 -35.44
CA ILE A 267 -1.39 -4.75 -34.22
C ILE A 267 -1.84 -5.62 -33.05
N VAL A 268 -0.93 -6.46 -32.57
CA VAL A 268 -1.17 -7.39 -31.46
C VAL A 268 -0.71 -6.75 -30.16
N LEU A 269 -1.65 -6.55 -29.23
CA LEU A 269 -1.39 -6.03 -27.89
C LEU A 269 -1.45 -7.17 -26.87
N THR A 270 -0.55 -7.14 -25.89
CA THR A 270 -0.48 -8.12 -24.80
C THR A 270 0.02 -7.45 -23.52
N ASP A 271 -0.24 -8.08 -22.38
CA ASP A 271 0.34 -7.67 -21.10
C ASP A 271 1.86 -7.88 -21.07
N ALA A 272 2.60 -6.90 -20.56
CA ALA A 272 4.01 -7.09 -20.25
C ALA A 272 4.17 -8.05 -19.05
N PRO A 273 4.98 -9.11 -19.18
CA PRO A 273 5.35 -9.92 -18.03
C PRO A 273 6.37 -9.18 -17.15
N LYS A 274 6.70 -9.75 -15.98
CA LYS A 274 7.85 -9.31 -15.18
C LYS A 274 9.12 -9.30 -16.06
N GLU A 275 9.97 -8.28 -15.88
CA GLU A 275 11.01 -7.85 -16.84
C GLU A 275 11.89 -8.98 -17.40
N THR A 276 12.20 -10.01 -16.60
CA THR A 276 13.07 -11.14 -16.97
C THR A 276 12.54 -12.03 -18.10
N THR A 277 11.34 -11.78 -18.65
CA THR A 277 10.72 -12.64 -19.69
C THR A 277 10.08 -11.90 -20.87
N LYS A 278 10.26 -10.58 -21.00
CA LYS A 278 9.64 -9.77 -22.07
C LYS A 278 9.93 -10.32 -23.47
N ASN A 279 11.20 -10.59 -23.81
CA ASN A 279 11.58 -11.10 -25.14
C ASN A 279 11.00 -12.49 -25.43
N ARG A 280 11.13 -13.42 -24.48
CA ARG A 280 10.55 -14.77 -24.59
C ARG A 280 9.04 -14.75 -24.79
N ARG A 281 8.34 -13.78 -24.20
CA ARG A 281 6.89 -13.60 -24.38
C ARG A 281 6.55 -13.21 -25.82
N LYS A 282 7.27 -12.22 -26.38
CA LYS A 282 7.11 -11.81 -27.78
C LYS A 282 7.39 -12.99 -28.71
N GLU A 283 8.52 -13.67 -28.55
CA GLU A 283 8.90 -14.85 -29.34
C GLU A 283 7.82 -15.96 -29.33
N ASN A 284 7.24 -16.26 -28.17
CA ASN A 284 6.17 -17.25 -28.06
C ASN A 284 4.90 -16.83 -28.82
N LEU A 285 4.49 -15.56 -28.69
CA LEU A 285 3.35 -15.02 -29.44
C LEU A 285 3.61 -15.08 -30.94
N GLU A 286 4.78 -14.65 -31.40
CA GLU A 286 5.15 -14.71 -32.82
C GLU A 286 5.05 -16.14 -33.37
N LYS A 287 5.60 -17.10 -32.62
CA LYS A 287 5.57 -18.51 -32.99
C LYS A 287 4.13 -19.00 -33.17
N TYR A 288 3.25 -18.73 -32.21
CA TYR A 288 1.86 -19.23 -32.25
C TYR A 288 1.00 -18.52 -33.30
N LEU A 289 1.23 -17.24 -33.57
CA LEU A 289 0.59 -16.50 -34.67
C LEU A 289 0.99 -17.10 -36.03
N LYS A 290 2.29 -17.35 -36.24
CA LYS A 290 2.83 -17.99 -37.45
C LYS A 290 2.31 -19.43 -37.62
N GLU A 291 2.30 -20.24 -36.57
CA GLU A 291 1.67 -21.58 -36.57
C GLU A 291 0.19 -21.52 -36.97
N SER A 292 -0.49 -20.44 -36.59
CA SER A 292 -1.88 -20.17 -36.94
C SER A 292 -2.07 -19.58 -38.34
N LYS A 293 -1.01 -19.44 -39.14
CA LYS A 293 -1.00 -18.83 -40.48
C LYS A 293 -1.33 -17.33 -40.51
N ILE A 294 -1.14 -16.64 -39.39
CA ILE A 294 -1.21 -15.18 -39.31
C ILE A 294 0.22 -14.67 -39.51
N ASN A 295 0.52 -14.09 -40.68
CA ASN A 295 1.90 -13.79 -41.07
C ASN A 295 2.27 -12.30 -41.03
N HIS A 296 1.29 -11.39 -40.95
CA HIS A 296 1.49 -9.94 -41.01
C HIS A 296 1.02 -9.33 -39.69
N PHE A 297 1.94 -9.11 -38.77
CA PHE A 297 1.61 -8.59 -37.44
C PHE A 297 2.76 -7.80 -36.81
N LYS A 298 2.43 -6.89 -35.89
CA LYS A 298 3.35 -6.18 -34.99
C LYS A 298 2.92 -6.44 -33.55
N ILE A 299 3.85 -6.84 -32.68
CA ILE A 299 3.54 -7.17 -31.28
C ILE A 299 4.07 -6.08 -30.36
N HIS A 300 3.16 -5.49 -29.58
CA HIS A 300 3.49 -4.50 -28.55
C HIS A 300 2.96 -4.93 -27.20
N PHE A 301 3.68 -4.56 -26.14
CA PHE A 301 3.08 -4.55 -24.82
C PHE A 301 2.18 -3.32 -24.70
N ILE A 302 1.08 -3.42 -23.94
CA ILE A 302 0.08 -2.34 -23.85
C ILE A 302 0.70 -1.05 -23.30
N ASP A 303 1.56 -1.16 -22.29
CA ASP A 303 2.31 -0.07 -21.68
C ASP A 303 3.30 0.58 -22.65
N ASP A 304 4.10 -0.23 -23.36
CA ASP A 304 5.01 0.25 -24.41
C ASP A 304 4.22 0.96 -25.53
N PHE A 305 3.08 0.39 -25.95
CA PHE A 305 2.25 0.96 -27.01
C PHE A 305 1.68 2.33 -26.61
N GLY A 306 1.15 2.44 -25.38
CA GLY A 306 0.66 3.72 -24.88
C GLY A 306 1.77 4.77 -24.83
N LYS A 307 2.93 4.37 -24.30
CA LYS A 307 4.11 5.23 -24.18
C LYS A 307 4.61 5.71 -25.53
N ASP A 308 4.72 4.84 -26.52
CA ASP A 308 5.36 5.16 -27.80
C ASP A 308 4.42 5.83 -28.79
N PHE A 309 3.12 5.50 -28.76
CA PHE A 309 2.17 5.91 -29.81
C PHE A 309 1.03 6.82 -29.32
N LEU A 310 0.76 6.91 -28.01
CA LEU A 310 -0.38 7.67 -27.50
C LEU A 310 0.03 8.93 -26.73
N TYR A 311 1.00 8.84 -25.83
CA TYR A 311 1.28 9.92 -24.89
C TYR A 311 2.77 10.24 -24.67
N ARG A 312 3.65 9.85 -25.60
CA ARG A 312 5.10 10.10 -25.50
C ARG A 312 5.43 11.56 -25.21
N ASP A 313 4.92 12.46 -26.03
CA ASP A 313 5.25 13.89 -25.95
C ASP A 313 4.72 14.52 -24.65
N HIS A 314 3.72 13.91 -24.02
CA HIS A 314 3.14 14.36 -22.76
C HIS A 314 3.94 13.89 -21.54
N ILE A 315 4.60 12.72 -21.61
CA ILE A 315 5.44 12.19 -20.51
C ILE A 315 6.88 12.70 -20.55
N GLU A 316 7.44 13.01 -21.72
CA GLU A 316 8.85 13.41 -21.85
C GLU A 316 9.27 14.60 -20.93
N PRO A 317 8.41 15.62 -20.66
CA PRO A 317 8.72 16.66 -19.68
C PRO A 317 8.97 16.16 -18.25
N PHE A 318 8.51 14.95 -17.92
CA PHE A 318 8.64 14.30 -16.61
C PHE A 318 9.76 13.28 -16.57
N LEU A 319 10.64 13.25 -17.59
CA LEU A 319 11.78 12.36 -17.63
C LEU A 319 12.64 12.57 -16.38
N PHE A 320 12.90 11.48 -15.66
CA PHE A 320 13.67 11.52 -14.44
C PHE A 320 15.17 11.45 -14.75
N ASP A 321 15.77 12.61 -15.05
CA ASP A 321 17.19 12.77 -15.40
C ASP A 321 18.04 13.35 -14.27
N LYS A 322 17.41 14.00 -13.28
CA LYS A 322 18.08 14.72 -12.20
C LYS A 322 18.07 13.94 -10.89
N ASP A 323 19.19 14.02 -10.17
CA ASP A 323 19.21 13.64 -8.76
C ASP A 323 18.55 14.73 -7.92
N TYR A 324 17.58 14.34 -7.09
CA TYR A 324 17.10 15.21 -6.03
C TYR A 324 18.22 15.49 -5.02
N GLN A 325 18.33 16.75 -4.58
CA GLN A 325 19.30 17.14 -3.57
C GLN A 325 19.00 16.47 -2.21
N ASN A 326 19.99 16.47 -1.32
CA ASN A 326 19.89 16.04 0.09
C ASN A 326 19.66 14.53 0.31
N THR A 327 19.99 13.67 -0.66
CA THR A 327 20.00 12.20 -0.47
C THR A 327 21.40 11.64 -0.17
N LYS A 328 22.45 12.47 -0.24
CA LYS A 328 23.86 12.05 -0.06
C LYS A 328 24.15 11.49 1.35
N TYR A 329 23.53 12.08 2.36
CA TYR A 329 23.70 11.71 3.77
C TYR A 329 22.47 10.98 4.31
N PHE A 330 21.71 10.31 3.43
CA PHE A 330 20.51 9.60 3.82
C PHE A 330 20.86 8.45 4.78
N ILE A 331 20.17 8.43 5.92
CA ILE A 331 20.16 7.29 6.84
C ILE A 331 18.76 6.70 6.81
N ASP A 332 18.70 5.38 6.66
CA ASP A 332 17.43 4.68 6.55
C ASP A 332 16.70 4.71 7.89
N SER A 333 15.49 5.26 7.89
CA SER A 333 14.66 5.42 9.09
C SER A 333 13.91 4.12 9.38
N HIS A 334 13.47 3.94 10.64
CA HIS A 334 12.50 2.89 10.95
C HIS A 334 11.07 3.38 10.67
N VAL A 335 10.20 2.46 10.28
CA VAL A 335 8.77 2.67 10.10
C VAL A 335 7.98 1.58 10.81
N THR A 336 6.77 1.92 11.23
CA THR A 336 5.78 0.95 11.74
C THR A 336 4.56 0.93 10.84
N SER A 337 4.08 -0.25 10.47
CA SER A 337 2.84 -0.41 9.71
C SER A 337 1.62 -0.17 10.62
N LYS A 338 0.57 0.46 10.10
CA LYS A 338 -0.72 0.52 10.82
C LYS A 338 -1.34 -0.85 11.07
N GLU A 339 -1.03 -1.85 10.25
CA GLU A 339 -1.50 -3.23 10.46
C GLU A 339 -0.76 -3.91 11.62
N ARG A 340 0.53 -3.60 11.80
CA ARG A 340 1.41 -4.18 12.82
C ARG A 340 2.22 -3.09 13.50
N PRO A 341 1.62 -2.32 14.43
CA PRO A 341 2.27 -1.15 15.04
C PRO A 341 3.51 -1.50 15.89
N SER A 342 3.63 -2.78 16.31
CA SER A 342 4.74 -3.28 17.13
C SER A 342 5.94 -3.78 16.32
N GLU A 343 5.84 -3.82 15.00
CA GLU A 343 6.91 -4.31 14.12
C GLU A 343 7.61 -3.11 13.46
N GLU A 344 8.89 -2.93 13.79
CA GLU A 344 9.74 -1.93 13.14
C GLU A 344 10.38 -2.51 11.88
N LEU A 345 10.21 -1.81 10.77
CA LEU A 345 10.77 -2.16 9.47
C LEU A 345 11.66 -1.03 8.98
N LYS A 346 12.58 -1.35 8.07
CA LYS A 346 13.36 -0.33 7.37
C LYS A 346 12.51 0.36 6.32
N ALA A 347 12.53 1.70 6.34
CA ALA A 347 11.68 2.49 5.46
C ALA A 347 12.02 2.29 3.98
N SER A 348 13.31 2.18 3.65
CA SER A 348 13.76 1.92 2.28
C SER A 348 13.35 0.54 1.75
N GLU A 349 13.32 -0.48 2.60
CA GLU A 349 12.89 -1.83 2.23
C GLU A 349 11.39 -1.85 1.93
N VAL A 350 10.59 -1.24 2.80
CA VAL A 350 9.14 -1.14 2.64
C VAL A 350 8.74 -0.48 1.34
N ILE A 351 9.30 0.70 1.02
CA ILE A 351 8.95 1.41 -0.22
C ILE A 351 9.42 0.63 -1.46
N SER A 352 10.57 -0.05 -1.37
CA SER A 352 11.08 -0.90 -2.45
C SER A 352 10.20 -2.13 -2.68
N SER A 353 9.74 -2.80 -1.61
CA SER A 353 8.82 -3.92 -1.68
C SER A 353 7.47 -3.50 -2.26
N TRP A 354 6.90 -2.39 -1.78
CA TRP A 354 5.65 -1.82 -2.30
C TRP A 354 5.72 -1.54 -3.80
N PHE A 355 6.85 -1.01 -4.28
CA PHE A 355 7.00 -0.71 -5.70
C PHE A 355 6.91 -1.96 -6.58
N GLN A 356 7.32 -3.12 -6.07
CA GLN A 356 7.26 -4.41 -6.76
C GLN A 356 5.90 -5.12 -6.64
N GLU A 357 5.00 -4.65 -5.77
CA GLU A 357 3.66 -5.23 -5.63
C GLU A 357 2.79 -4.88 -6.85
N GLU A 358 2.11 -5.86 -7.43
CA GLU A 358 1.04 -5.58 -8.39
C GLU A 358 -0.21 -5.13 -7.64
N ASP A 359 -1.10 -4.37 -8.30
CA ASP A 359 -2.42 -4.04 -7.76
C ASP A 359 -2.40 -3.22 -6.43
N ASN A 360 -1.23 -2.76 -5.97
CA ASN A 360 -1.08 -1.88 -4.82
C ASN A 360 -0.60 -0.48 -5.27
N PRO A 361 -1.54 0.44 -5.56
CA PRO A 361 -1.21 1.69 -6.24
C PRO A 361 -0.69 2.79 -5.33
N VAL A 362 -0.94 2.71 -4.01
CA VAL A 362 -0.66 3.80 -3.07
C VAL A 362 0.18 3.27 -1.93
N ILE A 363 1.22 4.03 -1.56
CA ILE A 363 1.87 3.96 -0.25
C ILE A 363 1.74 5.30 0.44
N VAL A 364 1.38 5.29 1.72
CA VAL A 364 1.26 6.48 2.55
C VAL A 364 2.34 6.46 3.62
N LEU A 365 3.20 7.46 3.59
CA LEU A 365 4.22 7.73 4.58
C LEU A 365 3.72 8.83 5.50
N THR A 366 3.38 8.46 6.74
CA THR A 366 2.99 9.40 7.78
C THR A 366 4.15 9.63 8.75
N GLY A 367 4.09 10.66 9.57
CA GLY A 367 5.16 11.01 10.49
C GLY A 367 5.12 12.48 10.90
N GLU A 368 5.83 12.86 11.96
CA GLU A 368 5.95 14.26 12.36
C GLU A 368 6.69 15.15 11.34
N GLY A 369 6.64 16.46 11.55
CA GLY A 369 7.43 17.43 10.79
C GLY A 369 8.93 17.16 10.93
N GLY A 370 9.66 17.18 9.81
CA GLY A 370 11.13 17.00 9.82
C GLY A 370 11.62 15.56 10.01
N ILE A 371 10.73 14.57 10.07
CA ILE A 371 11.08 13.16 10.31
C ILE A 371 11.75 12.45 9.13
N GLY A 372 11.72 13.04 7.92
CA GLY A 372 12.40 12.49 6.73
C GLY A 372 11.53 11.89 5.64
N LYS A 373 10.18 12.04 5.67
CA LYS A 373 9.25 11.51 4.64
C LYS A 373 9.64 11.89 3.20
N THR A 374 9.77 13.19 2.94
CA THR A 374 10.21 13.73 1.64
C THR A 374 11.59 13.21 1.24
N THR A 375 12.51 13.11 2.22
CA THR A 375 13.87 12.62 1.99
C THR A 375 13.87 11.15 1.60
N LEU A 376 13.04 10.32 2.24
CA LEU A 376 12.84 8.92 1.87
C LEU A 376 12.29 8.77 0.45
N ALA A 377 11.26 9.54 0.08
CA ALA A 377 10.72 9.52 -1.27
C ALA A 377 11.79 9.89 -2.32
N LYS A 378 12.54 10.97 -2.08
CA LYS A 378 13.66 11.40 -2.95
C LYS A 378 14.78 10.37 -3.00
N TYR A 379 15.12 9.73 -1.88
CA TYR A 379 16.11 8.67 -1.81
C TYR A 379 15.69 7.46 -2.65
N PHE A 380 14.43 7.02 -2.52
CA PHE A 380 13.87 5.94 -3.33
C PHE A 380 13.99 6.25 -4.83
N LEU A 381 13.64 7.47 -5.25
CA LEU A 381 13.75 7.87 -6.66
C LEU A 381 15.21 7.87 -7.13
N ASN A 382 16.12 8.50 -6.39
CA ASN A 382 17.53 8.61 -6.78
C ASN A 382 18.27 7.27 -6.79
N ASN A 383 18.05 6.42 -5.78
CA ASN A 383 18.90 5.24 -5.53
C ASN A 383 18.21 3.91 -5.78
N THR A 384 16.89 3.81 -5.57
CA THR A 384 16.18 2.55 -5.79
C THR A 384 15.69 2.49 -7.23
N LEU A 385 14.90 3.48 -7.67
CA LEU A 385 14.26 3.47 -8.97
C LEU A 385 15.28 3.43 -10.12
N LYS A 386 16.35 4.24 -10.06
CA LYS A 386 17.42 4.23 -11.09
C LYS A 386 18.12 2.89 -11.24
N ASN A 387 18.22 2.12 -10.15
CA ASN A 387 18.90 0.84 -10.15
C ASN A 387 17.98 -0.34 -10.50
N LEU A 388 16.66 -0.12 -10.51
CA LEU A 388 15.69 -1.18 -10.77
C LEU A 388 15.47 -1.46 -12.25
N THR A 389 15.70 -0.48 -13.15
CA THR A 389 15.41 -0.65 -14.59
C THR A 389 16.44 0.09 -15.44
N ASP A 390 16.80 -0.46 -16.59
CA ASP A 390 17.55 0.25 -17.62
C ASP A 390 16.67 1.19 -18.49
N ASP A 391 15.34 1.12 -18.34
CA ASP A 391 14.39 1.90 -19.11
C ASP A 391 14.28 3.36 -18.63
N LYS A 392 13.94 4.29 -19.54
CA LYS A 392 13.60 5.68 -19.19
C LYS A 392 12.47 5.71 -18.17
N GLN A 393 12.75 6.27 -16.99
CA GLN A 393 11.81 6.48 -15.89
C GLN A 393 11.22 7.90 -15.93
N TYR A 394 9.95 8.02 -15.55
CA TYR A 394 9.25 9.29 -15.53
C TYR A 394 8.63 9.50 -14.15
N VAL A 395 8.74 10.71 -13.62
CA VAL A 395 8.28 11.06 -12.28
C VAL A 395 7.52 12.38 -12.31
N LEU A 396 6.28 12.35 -11.83
CA LEU A 396 5.49 13.53 -11.52
C LEU A 396 5.59 13.83 -10.02
N PHE A 397 6.44 14.79 -9.65
CA PHE A 397 6.63 15.20 -8.27
C PHE A 397 5.79 16.44 -7.96
N LEU A 398 4.72 16.27 -7.19
CA LEU A 398 3.77 17.29 -6.81
C LEU A 398 4.07 17.74 -5.36
N ASP A 399 4.74 18.88 -5.23
CA ASP A 399 5.01 19.53 -3.94
C ASP A 399 3.81 20.37 -3.51
N SER A 400 3.05 19.85 -2.54
CA SER A 400 1.81 20.45 -2.05
C SER A 400 1.98 21.90 -1.58
N ALA A 401 3.14 22.29 -1.04
CA ALA A 401 3.41 23.65 -0.57
C ALA A 401 3.36 24.64 -1.73
N THR A 402 3.93 24.24 -2.87
CA THR A 402 3.95 25.05 -4.09
C THR A 402 2.58 25.09 -4.76
N LEU A 403 1.84 23.98 -4.72
CA LEU A 403 0.50 23.89 -5.31
C LEU A 403 -0.49 24.76 -4.55
N VAL A 404 -0.44 24.78 -3.22
CA VAL A 404 -1.32 25.59 -2.37
C VAL A 404 -1.28 27.07 -2.75
N GLY A 405 -0.10 27.60 -3.14
CA GLY A 405 0.02 28.98 -3.63
C GLY A 405 -0.66 29.25 -4.97
N LYS A 406 -0.90 28.22 -5.78
CA LYS A 406 -1.52 28.29 -7.12
C LYS A 406 -3.02 27.95 -7.11
N LEU A 407 -3.54 27.37 -6.03
CA LEU A 407 -4.96 26.99 -5.92
C LEU A 407 -5.87 28.23 -5.93
N LYS A 408 -6.61 28.42 -7.03
CA LYS A 408 -7.60 29.49 -7.18
C LYS A 408 -9.00 28.96 -6.84
N GLU A 409 -9.40 28.93 -5.57
CA GLU A 409 -10.76 28.54 -5.08
C GLU A 409 -11.35 27.23 -5.67
N SER A 410 -10.56 26.46 -6.42
CA SER A 410 -11.00 25.33 -7.21
C SER A 410 -11.00 24.09 -6.34
N ARG A 411 -12.12 23.36 -6.35
CA ARG A 411 -12.22 22.09 -5.63
C ARG A 411 -11.30 21.07 -6.28
N ILE A 412 -10.42 20.48 -5.47
CA ILE A 412 -9.54 19.39 -5.88
C ILE A 412 -10.27 18.09 -5.58
N HIS A 413 -10.50 17.28 -6.61
CA HIS A 413 -11.19 16.01 -6.46
C HIS A 413 -10.40 14.81 -7.00
N SER A 414 -9.29 15.04 -7.72
CA SER A 414 -8.49 14.00 -8.36
C SER A 414 -7.02 14.43 -8.49
N ILE A 415 -6.15 13.47 -8.80
CA ILE A 415 -4.74 13.76 -9.09
C ILE A 415 -4.61 14.59 -10.37
N TYR A 416 -5.53 14.43 -11.33
CA TYR A 416 -5.54 15.25 -12.55
C TYR A 416 -5.75 16.74 -12.24
N ASP A 417 -6.57 17.07 -11.24
CA ASP A 417 -6.75 18.46 -10.80
C ASP A 417 -5.45 19.04 -10.23
N LEU A 418 -4.69 18.24 -9.46
CA LEU A 418 -3.39 18.64 -8.94
C LEU A 418 -2.36 18.84 -10.06
N TYR A 419 -2.33 17.93 -11.03
CA TYR A 419 -1.51 18.05 -12.24
C TYR A 419 -1.81 19.33 -13.01
N LYS A 420 -3.10 19.68 -13.20
CA LYS A 420 -3.55 20.91 -13.85
C LYS A 420 -3.11 22.18 -13.12
N VAL A 421 -3.08 22.13 -11.79
CA VAL A 421 -2.61 23.26 -10.97
C VAL A 421 -1.10 23.42 -11.07
N ASP A 422 -0.36 22.31 -11.14
CA ASP A 422 1.10 22.37 -11.26
C ASP A 422 1.55 22.87 -12.63
N THR A 423 0.90 22.37 -13.67
CA THR A 423 1.23 22.66 -15.06
C THR A 423 0.57 23.95 -15.54
N ASP A 424 1.37 24.98 -15.76
CA ASP A 424 0.89 26.20 -16.44
C ASP A 424 0.31 25.83 -17.82
N GLU A 425 -0.87 26.35 -18.16
CA GLU A 425 -1.60 26.10 -19.43
C GLU A 425 -0.77 26.36 -20.71
N LYS A 426 0.41 26.98 -20.58
CA LYS A 426 1.31 27.35 -21.69
C LYS A 426 2.36 26.29 -22.04
N LYS A 427 2.52 25.20 -21.28
CA LYS A 427 3.44 24.11 -21.62
C LYS A 427 2.72 23.05 -22.45
N SER A 428 2.99 23.03 -23.75
CA SER A 428 2.50 22.02 -24.68
C SER A 428 3.46 20.81 -24.76
N PRO A 429 2.95 19.57 -24.87
CA PRO A 429 1.54 19.18 -24.85
C PRO A 429 1.07 18.77 -23.44
N SER A 430 -0.08 19.30 -23.00
CA SER A 430 -0.70 18.92 -21.73
C SER A 430 -1.56 17.66 -21.88
N PHE A 431 -1.67 16.86 -20.82
CA PHE A 431 -2.52 15.68 -20.84
C PHE A 431 -4.01 16.05 -20.88
N THR A 432 -4.79 15.31 -21.68
CA THR A 432 -6.22 15.16 -21.44
C THR A 432 -6.45 14.27 -20.22
N ASP A 433 -7.62 14.36 -19.58
CA ASP A 433 -7.96 13.48 -18.44
C ASP A 433 -7.91 12.00 -18.84
N SER A 434 -8.38 11.66 -20.06
CA SER A 434 -8.34 10.30 -20.62
C SER A 434 -6.91 9.76 -20.75
N LEU A 435 -6.02 10.52 -21.38
CA LEU A 435 -4.62 10.13 -21.57
C LEU A 435 -3.86 10.10 -20.25
N PHE A 436 -4.14 11.04 -19.33
CA PHE A 436 -3.55 11.04 -18.00
C PHE A 436 -3.92 9.75 -17.26
N LYS A 437 -5.21 9.41 -17.20
CA LYS A 437 -5.70 8.18 -16.56
C LYS A 437 -5.06 6.94 -17.16
N LEU A 438 -5.02 6.84 -18.49
CA LEU A 438 -4.42 5.71 -19.18
C LEU A 438 -2.91 5.59 -18.90
N SER A 439 -2.18 6.71 -18.91
CA SER A 439 -0.74 6.71 -18.65
C SER A 439 -0.38 6.26 -17.23
N ILE A 440 -1.22 6.60 -16.25
CA ILE A 440 -1.05 6.19 -14.85
C ILE A 440 -1.39 4.72 -14.68
N ASP A 441 -2.53 4.26 -15.22
CA ASP A 441 -2.93 2.84 -15.15
C ASP A 441 -1.89 1.93 -15.81
N ASN A 442 -1.28 2.39 -16.91
CA ASN A 442 -0.18 1.71 -17.59
C ASN A 442 1.15 1.73 -16.81
N GLY A 443 1.26 2.49 -15.72
CA GLY A 443 2.49 2.63 -14.94
C GLY A 443 3.60 3.39 -15.67
N SER A 444 3.23 4.33 -16.55
CA SER A 444 4.20 5.05 -17.38
C SER A 444 5.01 6.10 -16.62
N PHE A 445 4.52 6.57 -15.48
CA PHE A 445 5.27 7.41 -14.54
C PHE A 445 4.83 7.17 -13.10
N ILE A 446 5.74 7.46 -12.17
CA ILE A 446 5.48 7.43 -10.72
C ILE A 446 5.02 8.81 -10.29
N ILE A 447 4.04 8.85 -9.38
CA ILE A 447 3.54 10.11 -8.82
C ILE A 447 4.00 10.21 -7.37
N VAL A 448 4.52 11.36 -6.98
CA VAL A 448 4.80 11.70 -5.59
C VAL A 448 3.91 12.88 -5.19
N LEU A 449 3.00 12.66 -4.26
CA LEU A 449 2.22 13.69 -3.58
C LEU A 449 2.92 14.00 -2.25
N ASP A 450 3.82 14.98 -2.29
CA ASP A 450 4.60 15.36 -1.11
C ASP A 450 3.88 16.45 -0.32
N GLY A 451 3.69 16.24 0.99
CA GLY A 451 3.08 17.21 1.90
C GLY A 451 1.57 17.33 1.78
N LEU A 452 0.83 16.23 1.56
CA LEU A 452 -0.62 16.27 1.38
C LEU A 452 -1.36 16.96 2.55
N ASP A 453 -0.76 16.97 3.74
CA ASP A 453 -1.23 17.73 4.90
C ASP A 453 -1.42 19.23 4.61
N GLU A 454 -0.64 19.83 3.72
CA GLU A 454 -0.73 21.25 3.37
C GLU A 454 -1.98 21.54 2.53
N ILE A 455 -2.34 20.64 1.61
CA ILE A 455 -3.60 20.73 0.84
C ILE A 455 -4.80 20.52 1.76
N ILE A 456 -4.77 19.48 2.60
CA ILE A 456 -5.84 19.20 3.58
C ILE A 456 -6.05 20.41 4.49
N SER A 457 -4.97 20.98 5.02
CA SER A 457 -5.04 22.12 5.95
C SER A 457 -5.54 23.39 5.26
N LYS A 458 -5.16 23.62 4.00
CA LYS A 458 -5.58 24.82 3.26
C LYS A 458 -7.04 24.78 2.83
N LEU A 459 -7.49 23.63 2.30
CA LEU A 459 -8.83 23.49 1.75
C LEU A 459 -9.85 23.06 2.81
N GLY A 460 -9.41 22.49 3.94
CA GLY A 460 -10.29 22.03 5.01
C GLY A 460 -11.37 21.09 4.47
N ASP A 461 -12.64 21.45 4.74
CA ASP A 461 -13.80 20.65 4.36
C ASP A 461 -14.02 20.54 2.83
N ASP A 462 -13.44 21.45 2.03
CA ASP A 462 -13.53 21.39 0.56
C ASP A 462 -12.66 20.26 -0.02
N PHE A 463 -11.72 19.70 0.75
CA PHE A 463 -10.92 18.56 0.35
C PHE A 463 -11.38 17.26 1.03
N GLN A 464 -12.05 16.42 0.25
CA GLN A 464 -12.56 15.13 0.72
C GLN A 464 -11.50 14.03 0.53
N LEU A 465 -10.58 13.88 1.49
CA LEU A 465 -9.47 12.92 1.42
C LEU A 465 -9.93 11.48 1.09
N ILE A 466 -10.99 10.99 1.73
CA ILE A 466 -11.48 9.62 1.51
C ILE A 466 -11.91 9.43 0.06
N SER A 467 -12.73 10.35 -0.47
CA SER A 467 -13.18 10.31 -1.86
C SER A 467 -12.03 10.49 -2.85
N PHE A 468 -11.05 11.32 -2.53
CA PHE A 468 -9.83 11.48 -3.33
C PHE A 468 -9.06 10.16 -3.43
N LEU A 469 -8.86 9.46 -2.31
CA LEU A 469 -8.16 8.17 -2.28
C LEU A 469 -8.96 7.08 -3.00
N GLU A 470 -10.28 7.01 -2.81
CA GLU A 470 -11.14 6.04 -3.51
C GLU A 470 -11.08 6.20 -5.02
N ARG A 471 -11.06 7.45 -5.51
CA ARG A 471 -10.88 7.76 -6.92
C ARG A 471 -9.56 7.26 -7.47
N ILE A 472 -8.50 7.18 -6.68
CA ILE A 472 -7.24 6.60 -7.17
C ILE A 472 -7.44 5.16 -7.64
N TYR A 473 -8.15 4.36 -6.86
CA TYR A 473 -8.42 2.96 -7.18
C TYR A 473 -9.44 2.78 -8.30
N GLN A 474 -10.39 3.72 -8.44
CA GLN A 474 -11.44 3.67 -9.45
C GLN A 474 -10.98 4.19 -10.81
N ASP A 475 -10.30 5.34 -10.82
CA ASP A 475 -9.99 6.10 -12.04
C ASP A 475 -8.60 5.77 -12.61
N TYR A 476 -7.67 5.29 -11.78
CA TYR A 476 -6.29 5.04 -12.19
C TYR A 476 -5.88 3.57 -12.09
N CYS A 477 -6.74 2.65 -11.65
CA CYS A 477 -6.43 1.21 -11.59
C CYS A 477 -7.52 0.38 -12.27
N PHE A 478 -7.96 0.80 -13.45
CA PHE A 478 -9.12 0.22 -14.13
C PHE A 478 -8.76 -0.93 -15.10
N ASN A 479 -7.49 -1.07 -15.51
CA ASN A 479 -7.09 -2.08 -16.49
C ASN A 479 -5.78 -2.82 -16.13
N LEU A 480 -4.62 -2.19 -16.32
CA LEU A 480 -3.33 -2.80 -16.01
C LEU A 480 -2.99 -2.74 -14.53
N SER A 481 -3.56 -1.78 -13.79
CA SER A 481 -3.30 -1.58 -12.35
C SER A 481 -1.80 -1.43 -12.01
N LYS A 482 -1.01 -0.83 -12.89
CA LYS A 482 0.44 -0.61 -12.67
C LYS A 482 0.76 0.72 -11.99
N THR A 483 -0.27 1.43 -11.56
CA THR A 483 -0.19 2.71 -10.86
C THR A 483 0.73 2.67 -9.66
N LYS A 484 1.56 3.70 -9.48
CA LYS A 484 2.45 3.87 -8.32
C LYS A 484 2.44 5.32 -7.84
N ILE A 485 1.87 5.53 -6.66
CA ILE A 485 1.70 6.83 -6.02
C ILE A 485 2.26 6.77 -4.59
N ILE A 486 3.23 7.64 -4.31
CA ILE A 486 3.76 7.86 -2.96
C ILE A 486 3.06 9.09 -2.39
N ILE A 487 2.46 8.96 -1.21
CA ILE A 487 1.84 10.07 -0.48
C ILE A 487 2.62 10.32 0.80
N THR A 488 3.01 11.56 1.06
CA THR A 488 3.57 11.95 2.37
C THR A 488 2.58 12.87 3.09
N CYS A 489 2.41 12.65 4.40
CA CYS A 489 1.48 13.44 5.22
C CYS A 489 1.97 13.51 6.67
N ARG A 490 1.56 14.52 7.43
CA ARG A 490 1.73 14.51 8.90
C ARG A 490 0.76 13.56 9.57
N ASP A 491 1.20 12.85 10.61
CA ASP A 491 0.36 11.91 11.37
C ASP A 491 -0.90 12.60 11.88
N SER A 492 -0.74 13.74 12.56
CA SER A 492 -1.85 14.46 13.19
C SER A 492 -2.94 14.87 12.20
N VAL A 493 -2.57 15.28 10.99
CA VAL A 493 -3.51 15.67 9.93
C VAL A 493 -4.13 14.44 9.28
N TRP A 494 -3.34 13.39 9.04
CA TRP A 494 -3.83 12.14 8.48
C TRP A 494 -4.86 11.48 9.40
N GLU A 495 -4.55 11.30 10.68
CA GLU A 495 -5.45 10.67 11.65
C GLU A 495 -6.77 11.44 11.79
N GLU A 496 -6.71 12.77 11.80
CA GLU A 496 -7.92 13.59 11.86
C GLU A 496 -8.79 13.43 10.62
N ALA A 497 -8.17 13.47 9.42
CA ALA A 497 -8.88 13.37 8.16
C ALA A 497 -9.56 11.99 7.95
N VAL A 498 -8.98 10.93 8.52
CA VAL A 498 -9.50 9.55 8.41
C VAL A 498 -10.25 9.09 9.67
N SER A 499 -10.32 9.91 10.72
CA SER A 499 -10.88 9.52 12.03
C SER A 499 -12.31 8.97 11.90
N GLY A 500 -12.52 7.75 12.40
CA GLY A 500 -13.81 7.06 12.36
C GLY A 500 -14.28 6.61 10.97
N LYS A 501 -13.47 6.79 9.92
CA LYS A 501 -13.80 6.42 8.53
C LYS A 501 -12.88 5.28 8.06
N LYS A 502 -13.47 4.17 7.60
CA LYS A 502 -12.71 3.15 6.87
C LYS A 502 -12.51 3.60 5.43
N ILE A 503 -11.29 3.46 4.92
CA ILE A 503 -11.00 3.68 3.50
C ILE A 503 -11.16 2.34 2.81
N ALA A 504 -12.24 2.17 2.04
CA ALA A 504 -12.66 0.87 1.53
C ALA A 504 -11.59 0.15 0.68
N HIS A 505 -10.70 0.91 0.03
CA HIS A 505 -9.73 0.39 -0.93
C HIS A 505 -8.26 0.60 -0.54
N LEU A 506 -7.96 1.35 0.53
CA LEU A 506 -6.58 1.53 1.00
C LEU A 506 -6.31 0.54 2.14
N PRO A 507 -5.54 -0.54 1.89
CA PRO A 507 -5.30 -1.52 2.92
C PRO A 507 -4.38 -0.93 4.01
N PRO A 508 -4.58 -1.25 5.30
CA PRO A 508 -3.74 -0.75 6.39
C PRO A 508 -2.24 -1.03 6.19
N LYS A 509 -1.90 -2.12 5.49
CA LYS A 509 -0.53 -2.47 5.10
C LYS A 509 0.16 -1.44 4.21
N SER A 510 -0.58 -0.53 3.59
CA SER A 510 -0.03 0.52 2.73
C SER A 510 0.23 1.83 3.48
N ILE A 511 -0.02 1.88 4.81
CA ILE A 511 0.16 3.08 5.64
C ILE A 511 1.26 2.82 6.67
N TYR A 512 2.32 3.61 6.59
CA TYR A 512 3.51 3.49 7.42
C TYR A 512 3.81 4.79 8.14
N SER A 513 3.96 4.74 9.46
CA SER A 513 4.39 5.88 10.27
C SER A 513 5.90 5.83 10.46
N MET A 514 6.59 6.91 10.09
CA MET A 514 8.03 7.06 10.26
C MET A 514 8.40 7.37 11.72
N LYS A 515 9.43 6.68 12.20
CA LYS A 515 10.00 6.90 13.53
C LYS A 515 11.16 7.89 13.48
N ALA A 516 11.40 8.52 14.62
CA ALA A 516 12.62 9.29 14.84
C ALA A 516 13.84 8.36 14.80
N PHE A 517 15.02 8.93 14.58
CA PHE A 517 16.24 8.13 14.66
C PHE A 517 16.43 7.60 16.06
N ASN A 518 16.89 6.35 16.15
CA ASN A 518 17.49 5.85 17.39
C ASN A 518 18.94 6.36 17.50
N PHE A 519 19.59 6.08 18.63
CA PHE A 519 20.95 6.55 18.84
C PHE A 519 21.95 6.01 17.81
N GLU A 520 21.81 4.75 17.38
CA GLU A 520 22.68 4.15 16.35
C GLU A 520 22.58 4.89 15.01
N GLN A 521 21.36 5.25 14.59
CA GLN A 521 21.10 6.04 13.38
C GLN A 521 21.65 7.47 13.50
N VAL A 522 21.67 8.06 14.70
CA VAL A 522 22.31 9.37 14.95
C VAL A 522 23.82 9.29 14.79
N GLU A 523 24.46 8.25 15.33
CA GLU A 523 25.89 8.03 15.15
C GLU A 523 26.22 7.82 13.67
N GLU A 524 25.44 6.99 12.99
CA GLU A 524 25.60 6.75 11.56
C GLU A 524 25.42 8.03 10.73
N PHE A 525 24.43 8.87 11.08
CA PHE A 525 24.18 10.15 10.41
C PHE A 525 25.40 11.07 10.47
N PHE A 526 25.94 11.35 11.66
CA PHE A 526 27.08 12.26 11.79
C PHE A 526 28.36 11.67 11.19
N ARG A 527 28.61 10.36 11.38
CA ARG A 527 29.73 9.68 10.75
C ARG A 527 29.68 9.80 9.23
N THR A 528 28.50 9.67 8.63
CA THR A 528 28.30 9.80 7.18
C THR A 528 28.46 11.24 6.71
N CYS A 529 27.98 12.21 7.50
CA CYS A 529 28.10 13.64 7.20
C CYS A 529 29.56 14.12 7.21
N PHE A 530 30.35 13.72 8.20
CA PHE A 530 31.71 14.23 8.43
C PHE A 530 32.82 13.39 7.78
N LYS A 531 32.49 12.26 7.16
CA LYS A 531 33.46 11.26 6.64
C LYS A 531 34.62 11.83 5.83
N ASN A 532 34.38 12.90 5.07
CA ASN A 532 35.37 13.51 4.17
C ASN A 532 35.89 14.87 4.66
N GLU A 533 35.53 15.28 5.88
CA GLU A 533 35.93 16.55 6.46
C GLU A 533 37.27 16.43 7.20
N GLN A 534 37.99 17.56 7.28
CA GLN A 534 39.14 17.66 8.18
C GLN A 534 38.66 17.55 9.63
N ASP A 535 39.41 16.82 10.46
CA ASP A 535 39.05 16.54 11.86
C ASP A 535 37.68 15.84 12.06
N SER A 536 37.27 14.96 11.13
CA SER A 536 36.01 14.19 11.20
C SER A 536 35.66 13.67 12.60
N ASP A 537 36.59 12.99 13.29
CA ASP A 537 36.38 12.44 14.63
C ASP A 537 36.03 13.51 15.68
N LYS A 538 36.62 14.70 15.56
CA LYS A 538 36.39 15.83 16.48
C LYS A 538 35.03 16.47 16.21
N LEU A 539 34.65 16.62 14.93
CA LEU A 539 33.34 17.13 14.52
C LEU A 539 32.23 16.20 14.97
N GLU A 540 32.40 14.88 14.79
CA GLU A 540 31.45 13.86 15.24
C GLU A 540 31.27 13.92 16.76
N LYS A 541 32.36 13.95 17.53
CA LYS A 541 32.30 14.08 19.01
C LYS A 541 31.60 15.37 19.45
N LYS A 542 31.86 16.48 18.78
CA LYS A 542 31.21 17.76 19.07
C LYS A 542 29.70 17.71 18.79
N ALA A 543 29.30 17.06 17.71
CA ALA A 543 27.89 16.89 17.33
C ALA A 543 27.14 16.00 18.32
N LYS A 544 27.71 14.85 18.69
CA LYS A 544 27.16 13.97 19.72
C LYS A 544 26.99 14.67 21.05
N SER A 545 28.02 15.40 21.51
CA SER A 545 27.94 16.19 22.74
C SER A 545 26.86 17.28 22.69
N PHE A 546 26.61 17.87 21.52
CA PHE A 546 25.51 18.83 21.36
C PHE A 546 24.15 18.13 21.49
N VAL A 547 23.95 16.98 20.82
CA VAL A 547 22.72 16.19 20.92
C VAL A 547 22.44 15.71 22.34
N GLU A 548 23.45 15.24 23.08
CA GLU A 548 23.31 14.85 24.49
C GLU A 548 22.81 16.01 25.38
N LYS A 549 23.23 17.24 25.09
CA LYS A 549 22.72 18.45 25.78
C LYS A 549 21.29 18.80 25.39
N LEU A 550 20.82 18.42 24.21
CA LEU A 550 19.43 18.67 23.79
C LEU A 550 18.42 17.75 24.50
N ILE A 551 18.89 16.59 24.98
CA ILE A 551 18.06 15.45 25.44
C ILE A 551 18.04 15.32 26.96
N THR A 552 18.79 16.17 27.68
CA THR A 552 18.93 16.00 29.13
C THR A 552 17.68 16.48 29.88
N THR A 553 16.97 15.48 30.44
CA THR A 553 16.03 15.51 31.59
C THR A 553 14.59 15.98 31.35
N THR A 554 13.77 15.15 30.69
CA THR A 554 12.34 15.11 31.02
C THR A 554 12.15 14.16 32.19
N GLY A 555 11.45 14.62 33.23
CA GLY A 555 10.84 13.77 34.25
C GLY A 555 9.72 12.86 33.71
N ASN A 556 9.66 12.64 32.40
CA ASN A 556 8.73 11.74 31.74
C ASN A 556 9.33 10.33 31.72
N LYS A 557 8.72 9.44 32.51
CA LYS A 557 9.03 8.01 32.61
C LYS A 557 8.73 7.20 31.32
N SER A 558 8.64 7.83 30.15
CA SER A 558 8.49 7.18 28.86
C SER A 558 9.80 7.28 28.09
N ASN A 559 10.56 6.18 28.09
CA ASN A 559 11.96 6.01 27.69
C ASN A 559 12.31 6.23 26.20
N GLU A 560 11.71 7.17 25.47
CA GLU A 560 12.05 7.38 24.06
C GLU A 560 12.65 8.77 23.82
N ASN A 561 13.98 8.80 23.71
CA ASN A 561 14.72 9.97 23.24
C ASN A 561 14.35 10.25 21.77
N ILE A 562 13.89 11.46 21.45
CA ILE A 562 13.41 11.82 20.11
C ILE A 562 14.51 12.51 19.30
N TYR A 563 15.06 11.84 18.30
CA TYR A 563 16.08 12.40 17.41
C TYR A 563 15.50 12.67 16.01
N SER A 564 14.99 13.89 15.80
CA SER A 564 14.46 14.29 14.49
C SER A 564 15.61 14.51 13.49
N PRO A 565 15.59 13.86 12.30
CA PRO A 565 16.63 14.05 11.29
C PRO A 565 16.84 15.51 10.89
N PHE A 566 15.77 16.31 10.83
CA PHE A 566 15.89 17.74 10.59
C PHE A 566 16.73 18.47 11.66
N ILE A 567 16.52 18.15 12.93
CA ILE A 567 17.27 18.77 14.02
C ILE A 567 18.76 18.38 13.92
N LEU A 568 19.05 17.11 13.61
CA LEU A 568 20.43 16.65 13.40
C LEU A 568 21.11 17.35 12.21
N ASP A 569 20.36 17.59 11.13
CA ASP A 569 20.83 18.31 9.95
C ASP A 569 21.21 19.77 10.29
N ARG A 570 20.40 20.46 11.10
CA ARG A 570 20.74 21.80 11.60
C ARG A 570 21.96 21.81 12.51
N ILE A 571 22.11 20.80 13.37
CA ILE A 571 23.32 20.66 14.20
C ILE A 571 24.55 20.45 13.32
N ARG A 572 24.44 19.62 12.27
CA ARG A 572 25.52 19.40 11.31
C ARG A 572 25.94 20.72 10.66
N GLU A 573 25.01 21.50 10.13
CA GLU A 573 25.30 22.81 9.50
C GLU A 573 26.09 23.73 10.45
N ILE A 574 25.60 23.91 11.69
CA ILE A 574 26.25 24.77 12.70
C ILE A 574 27.66 24.29 13.07
N ILE A 575 27.90 22.98 13.00
CA ILE A 575 29.20 22.39 13.34
C ILE A 575 30.18 22.43 12.16
N LEU A 576 29.72 22.13 10.94
CA LEU A 576 30.53 22.16 9.72
C LEU A 576 31.03 23.56 9.42
N ASP A 577 30.16 24.55 9.52
CA ASP A 577 30.42 25.83 8.88
C ASP A 577 31.51 26.66 9.60
N ASN A 578 32.06 26.19 10.74
CA ASN A 578 33.10 26.89 11.52
C ASN A 578 32.85 28.42 11.62
N ILE A 579 31.57 28.81 11.61
CA ILE A 579 31.13 30.16 11.28
C ILE A 579 31.77 31.13 12.27
N SER A 580 32.54 32.09 11.76
CA SER A 580 33.04 33.19 12.58
C SER A 580 31.85 34.01 13.08
N GLU A 581 31.98 34.67 14.23
CA GLU A 581 30.85 35.44 14.79
C GLU A 581 30.28 36.44 13.77
N GLN A 582 31.11 37.06 12.93
CA GLN A 582 30.69 37.98 11.86
C GLN A 582 29.87 37.30 10.75
N GLN A 583 30.25 36.10 10.32
CA GLN A 583 29.49 35.36 9.29
C GLN A 583 28.15 34.83 9.83
N LEU A 584 28.04 34.66 11.16
CA LEU A 584 26.81 34.25 11.84
C LEU A 584 25.78 35.37 11.83
N GLU A 585 26.22 36.62 12.02
CA GLU A 585 25.37 37.80 11.99
C GLU A 585 24.68 37.97 10.63
N ASP A 586 25.40 37.73 9.53
CA ASP A 586 24.89 37.84 8.15
C ASP A 586 23.80 36.81 7.79
N LEU A 587 23.65 35.71 8.56
CA LEU A 587 22.66 34.66 8.30
C LEU A 587 21.28 35.00 8.88
N PHE A 588 21.22 35.96 9.82
CA PHE A 588 19.98 36.48 10.35
C PHE A 588 19.36 37.47 9.35
N ASP A 589 18.05 37.37 9.16
CA ASP A 589 17.31 38.30 8.33
C ASP A 589 17.00 39.57 9.13
N ASP A 590 17.53 40.71 8.66
CA ASP A 590 17.39 42.03 9.29
C ASP A 590 15.94 42.55 9.31
N SER A 591 15.02 41.90 8.59
CA SER A 591 13.60 42.27 8.64
C SER A 591 12.91 41.90 9.96
N TYR A 592 13.50 41.02 10.78
CA TYR A 592 12.97 40.62 12.08
C TYR A 592 13.66 41.41 13.21
N ASN A 593 12.88 41.84 14.19
CA ASN A 593 13.42 42.53 15.37
C ASN A 593 13.91 41.51 16.41
N LEU A 594 15.09 40.93 16.15
CA LEU A 594 15.68 39.86 16.96
C LEU A 594 16.06 40.32 18.39
N ASP A 595 16.40 41.59 18.56
CA ASP A 595 16.67 42.18 19.88
C ASP A 595 15.42 42.12 20.77
N SER A 596 14.23 42.33 20.19
CA SER A 596 12.95 42.19 20.90
C SER A 596 12.60 40.75 21.28
N LEU A 597 13.32 39.77 20.73
CA LEU A 597 13.19 38.33 20.99
C LEU A 597 14.34 37.78 21.86
N CYS A 598 15.18 38.66 22.39
CA CYS A 598 16.36 38.34 23.20
C CYS A 598 17.41 37.47 22.47
N PHE A 599 17.47 37.51 21.14
CA PHE A 599 18.44 36.74 20.37
C PHE A 599 19.70 37.58 20.09
N SER A 600 20.86 37.02 20.39
CA SER A 600 22.16 37.56 19.97
C SER A 600 22.57 36.97 18.63
N LYS A 601 22.81 37.84 17.65
CA LYS A 601 23.25 37.44 16.30
C LYS A 601 24.62 36.75 16.26
N SER A 602 25.41 36.85 17.33
CA SER A 602 26.69 36.15 17.49
C SER A 602 26.58 34.79 18.21
N ASN A 603 25.39 34.43 18.71
CA ASN A 603 25.19 33.20 19.48
C ASN A 603 24.68 32.04 18.60
N ARG A 604 25.39 30.92 18.64
CA ARG A 604 25.09 29.71 17.86
C ARG A 604 23.79 29.02 18.27
N ASN A 605 23.41 29.06 19.54
CA ASN A 605 22.17 28.46 20.02
C ASN A 605 20.95 29.30 19.57
N ASP A 606 21.12 30.63 19.56
CA ASP A 606 20.09 31.56 19.09
C ASP A 606 19.88 31.38 17.59
N TYR A 607 20.97 31.25 16.83
CA TYR A 607 20.92 30.92 15.40
C TYR A 607 20.27 29.56 15.14
N PHE A 608 20.57 28.54 15.95
CA PHE A 608 19.92 27.23 15.83
C PHE A 608 18.40 27.34 15.92
N ILE A 609 17.88 27.99 16.96
CA ILE A 609 16.43 28.16 17.17
C ILE A 609 15.83 29.02 16.05
N TYR A 610 16.49 30.13 15.69
CA TYR A 610 16.08 31.00 14.60
C TYR A 610 15.98 30.24 13.26
N SER A 611 16.98 29.42 12.93
CA SER A 611 17.04 28.66 11.66
C SER A 611 15.92 27.61 11.53
N VAL A 612 15.45 27.08 12.66
CA VAL A 612 14.28 26.20 12.75
C VAL A 612 13.01 27.00 12.52
N CYS A 613 12.81 28.10 13.25
CA CYS A 613 11.61 28.94 13.13
C CYS A 613 11.46 29.56 11.73
N LYS A 614 12.58 30.03 11.14
CA LYS A 614 12.64 30.61 9.80
C LYS A 614 12.16 29.62 8.73
N ARG A 615 12.54 28.35 8.85
CA ARG A 615 12.11 27.30 7.91
C ARG A 615 10.60 27.07 7.98
N GLU A 616 10.04 27.08 9.19
CA GLU A 616 8.63 26.75 9.40
C GLU A 616 7.68 27.86 8.91
N ILE A 617 8.15 29.10 8.66
CA ILE A 617 7.32 30.16 8.05
C ILE A 617 6.66 29.66 6.76
N ILE A 618 7.41 29.01 5.88
CA ILE A 618 6.92 28.56 4.56
C ILE A 618 5.74 27.59 4.71
N LYS A 619 5.77 26.75 5.76
CA LYS A 619 4.80 25.67 5.98
C LYS A 619 3.62 26.08 6.83
N THR A 620 3.89 26.86 7.87
CA THR A 620 2.91 27.22 8.91
C THR A 620 2.23 28.56 8.62
N GLN A 621 2.87 29.41 7.82
CA GLN A 621 2.52 30.82 7.62
C GLN A 621 2.55 31.67 8.91
N ILE A 622 3.23 31.18 9.95
CA ILE A 622 3.42 31.88 11.22
C ILE A 622 4.77 32.63 11.20
N THR A 623 4.78 33.86 11.69
CA THR A 623 6.00 34.68 11.82
C THR A 623 7.00 34.05 12.79
N VAL A 624 8.29 34.36 12.63
CA VAL A 624 9.32 33.90 13.57
C VAL A 624 9.07 34.47 14.97
N GLU A 625 8.61 35.71 15.08
CA GLU A 625 8.24 36.35 16.35
C GLU A 625 7.19 35.54 17.11
N ASP A 626 6.10 35.17 16.44
CA ASP A 626 4.97 34.51 17.11
C ASP A 626 5.31 33.06 17.48
N GLN A 627 6.13 32.40 16.66
CA GLN A 627 6.73 31.10 17.02
C GLN A 627 7.58 31.22 18.29
N ILE A 628 8.50 32.18 18.36
CA ILE A 628 9.36 32.38 19.54
C ILE A 628 8.55 32.75 20.77
N LYS A 629 7.58 33.67 20.66
CA LYS A 629 6.68 34.02 21.78
C LYS A 629 5.95 32.80 22.33
N LEU A 630 5.48 31.90 21.47
CA LEU A 630 4.86 30.66 21.91
C LEU A 630 5.85 29.78 22.67
N LEU A 631 7.05 29.55 22.11
CA LEU A 631 8.07 28.75 22.78
C LEU A 631 8.43 29.33 24.15
N CYS A 632 8.62 30.64 24.26
CA CYS A 632 8.84 31.34 25.53
C CYS A 632 7.67 31.15 26.50
N SER A 633 6.42 31.23 26.02
CA SER A 633 5.26 31.04 26.88
C SER A 633 5.18 29.60 27.42
N LEU A 634 5.43 28.61 26.57
CA LEU A 634 5.45 27.19 26.94
C LEU A 634 6.50 26.89 28.03
N CYS A 635 7.63 27.61 28.05
CA CYS A 635 8.67 27.44 29.08
C CYS A 635 8.21 27.79 30.50
N LYS A 636 7.19 28.64 30.64
CA LYS A 636 6.64 29.05 31.94
C LYS A 636 5.87 27.93 32.64
N TYR A 637 5.49 26.89 31.90
CA TYR A 637 4.73 25.77 32.41
C TYR A 637 5.68 24.64 32.85
N ASN A 638 5.37 24.02 33.99
CA ASN A 638 6.12 22.87 34.49
C ASN A 638 5.59 21.54 33.94
N ASP A 639 4.32 21.51 33.57
CA ASP A 639 3.64 20.36 32.98
C ASP A 639 3.15 20.67 31.56
N LEU A 640 2.78 19.63 30.81
CA LEU A 640 2.13 19.77 29.51
C LEU A 640 0.77 20.48 29.67
N LEU A 641 0.51 21.45 28.81
CA LEU A 641 -0.76 22.18 28.74
C LEU A 641 -1.88 21.30 28.22
N SER A 642 -3.08 21.49 28.74
CA SER A 642 -4.29 21.03 28.06
C SER A 642 -4.52 21.79 26.76
N HIS A 643 -5.30 21.21 25.84
CA HIS A 643 -5.69 21.87 24.59
C HIS A 643 -6.33 23.25 24.81
N TYR A 644 -7.14 23.39 25.87
CA TYR A 644 -7.78 24.67 26.21
C TYR A 644 -6.77 25.74 26.65
N GLU A 645 -5.81 25.37 27.49
CA GLU A 645 -4.77 26.30 27.95
C GLU A 645 -3.87 26.72 26.79
N PHE A 646 -3.50 25.77 25.92
CA PHE A 646 -2.76 26.07 24.69
C PHE A 646 -3.50 27.06 23.78
N CYS A 647 -4.81 26.88 23.57
CA CYS A 647 -5.60 27.81 22.78
C CYS A 647 -5.67 29.23 23.40
N ASN A 648 -5.65 29.32 24.73
CA ASN A 648 -5.58 30.62 25.42
C ASN A 648 -4.22 31.30 25.21
N GLU A 649 -3.12 30.54 25.22
CA GLU A 649 -1.79 31.07 24.88
C GLU A 649 -1.75 31.59 23.44
N LEU A 650 -2.27 30.81 22.48
CA LEU A 650 -2.36 31.26 21.10
C LEU A 650 -3.19 32.55 20.95
N LYS A 651 -4.27 32.68 21.72
CA LYS A 651 -5.10 33.89 21.71
C LYS A 651 -4.31 35.12 22.17
N ASN A 652 -3.48 34.97 23.19
CA ASN A 652 -2.65 36.05 23.72
C ASN A 652 -1.56 36.45 22.72
N ILE A 653 -0.95 35.48 22.04
CA ILE A 653 0.14 35.72 21.08
C ILE A 653 -0.38 36.36 19.79
N LEU A 654 -1.47 35.81 19.23
CA LEU A 654 -2.04 36.27 17.97
C LEU A 654 -2.90 37.53 18.12
N ASN A 655 -3.22 37.95 19.34
CA ASN A 655 -4.18 39.03 19.65
C ASN A 655 -5.57 38.83 19.00
N ARG A 656 -5.94 37.58 18.72
CA ARG A 656 -7.23 37.16 18.17
C ARG A 656 -7.51 35.73 18.56
N LYS A 657 -8.76 35.27 18.44
CA LYS A 657 -9.06 33.84 18.60
C LYS A 657 -8.32 33.05 17.52
N ALA A 658 -7.60 32.01 17.94
CA ALA A 658 -6.96 31.07 17.03
C ALA A 658 -8.04 30.34 16.20
N THR A 659 -7.78 30.20 14.91
CA THR A 659 -8.54 29.32 14.03
C THR A 659 -7.99 27.90 14.17
N LYS A 660 -8.75 26.90 13.71
CA LYS A 660 -8.23 25.53 13.62
C LYS A 660 -6.92 25.48 12.84
N GLN A 661 -6.83 26.21 11.73
CA GLN A 661 -5.60 26.26 10.93
C GLN A 661 -4.41 26.78 11.75
N ASP A 662 -4.61 27.83 12.56
CA ASP A 662 -3.55 28.33 13.45
C ASP A 662 -3.11 27.25 14.45
N GLU A 663 -4.06 26.59 15.11
CA GLU A 663 -3.79 25.52 16.08
C GLU A 663 -2.98 24.38 15.43
N HIS A 664 -3.40 23.94 14.25
CA HIS A 664 -2.70 22.92 13.46
C HIS A 664 -1.28 23.36 13.10
N SER A 665 -1.12 24.59 12.59
CA SER A 665 0.17 25.15 12.23
C SER A 665 1.13 25.16 13.41
N PHE A 666 0.71 25.67 14.58
CA PHE A 666 1.57 25.71 15.76
C PHE A 666 1.86 24.33 16.35
N ILE A 667 0.87 23.46 16.54
CA ILE A 667 1.08 22.10 17.09
C ILE A 667 2.06 21.30 16.23
N SER A 668 2.07 21.56 14.92
CA SER A 668 2.93 20.88 13.97
C SER A 668 4.40 21.33 14.01
N HIS A 669 4.73 22.36 14.79
CA HIS A 669 6.07 22.94 14.87
C HIS A 669 7.09 21.92 15.43
N PRO A 670 8.31 21.81 14.87
CA PRO A 670 9.30 20.79 15.26
C PRO A 670 9.74 20.81 16.73
N PHE A 671 9.56 21.93 17.43
CA PHE A 671 9.87 22.09 18.86
C PHE A 671 8.67 21.88 19.78
N ILE A 672 7.48 21.59 19.24
CA ILE A 672 6.28 21.35 20.02
C ILE A 672 5.99 19.85 20.03
N TYR A 673 5.69 19.34 21.21
CA TYR A 673 5.19 18.00 21.43
C TYR A 673 3.68 18.05 21.64
N SER A 674 2.97 17.12 21.01
CA SER A 674 1.56 16.85 21.27
C SER A 674 1.36 15.34 21.32
N ASN A 675 0.56 14.86 22.27
CA ASN A 675 0.13 13.47 22.24
C ASN A 675 -0.90 13.22 21.11
N ASP A 676 -1.16 11.95 20.77
CA ASP A 676 -2.04 11.55 19.66
C ASP A 676 -3.46 12.11 19.76
N SER A 677 -3.95 12.29 20.99
CA SER A 677 -5.27 12.88 21.26
C SER A 677 -5.29 14.41 21.29
N ARG A 678 -4.13 15.06 21.10
CA ARG A 678 -3.90 16.51 21.26
C ARG A 678 -4.42 17.09 22.58
N THR A 679 -4.53 16.24 23.59
CA THR A 679 -5.00 16.62 24.92
C THR A 679 -3.89 17.22 25.77
N LYS A 680 -2.62 16.94 25.44
CA LYS A 680 -1.44 17.45 26.14
C LYS A 680 -0.44 18.00 25.15
N ILE A 681 -0.03 19.26 25.34
CA ILE A 681 0.84 20.02 24.44
C ILE A 681 1.97 20.68 25.25
N GLY A 682 3.19 20.65 24.75
CA GLY A 682 4.32 21.29 25.43
C GLY A 682 5.57 21.36 24.56
N LEU A 683 6.72 21.63 25.20
CA LEU A 683 8.01 21.63 24.50
C LEU A 683 8.46 20.20 24.25
N LYS A 684 9.03 19.97 23.07
CA LYS A 684 9.58 18.68 22.67
C LYS A 684 10.97 18.41 23.23
N TYR A 685 11.74 19.46 23.50
CA TYR A 685 13.12 19.37 23.94
C TYR A 685 13.36 20.22 25.19
N ASP A 686 14.02 19.66 26.20
CA ASP A 686 14.23 20.30 27.50
C ASP A 686 15.15 21.52 27.43
N PHE A 687 16.16 21.48 26.55
CA PHE A 687 17.10 22.59 26.40
C PHE A 687 16.37 23.91 26.04
N LEU A 688 15.18 23.85 25.43
CA LEU A 688 14.39 25.04 25.12
C LEU A 688 13.96 25.76 26.40
N LYS A 689 13.61 25.01 27.45
CA LYS A 689 13.24 25.57 28.75
C LYS A 689 14.45 26.26 29.38
N ASP A 690 15.60 25.59 29.41
CA ASP A 690 16.85 26.16 29.92
C ASP A 690 17.37 27.33 29.08
N PHE A 691 17.06 27.34 27.79
CA PHE A 691 17.43 28.40 26.87
C PHE A 691 16.61 29.66 27.13
N PHE A 692 15.27 29.55 27.12
CA PHE A 692 14.39 30.70 27.24
C PHE A 692 14.24 31.21 28.67
N LEU A 693 14.43 30.39 29.71
CA LEU A 693 14.42 30.86 31.11
C LEU A 693 15.64 31.70 31.51
N LYS A 694 16.68 31.77 30.66
CA LYS A 694 17.84 32.65 30.88
C LYS A 694 17.57 34.12 30.53
N PHE A 695 16.43 34.38 29.89
CA PHE A 695 15.95 35.69 29.47
C PHE A 695 14.65 36.02 30.21
#